data_AF-A0A9P6RKA1-F1
#
_entry.id   AF-A0A9P6RKA1-F1
#
_cell.length_a   1.000
_cell.length_b   1.000
_cell.length_c   1.000
_cell.angle_alpha   90.00
_cell.angle_beta   90.00
_cell.angle_gamma   90.00
#
_symmetry.space_group_name_H-M   'P 1'
#
loop_
_entity.id
_entity.type
_entity.pdbx_description
1 polymer ?
#
loop_
_entity_poly.entity_id
_entity_poly.type
_entity_poly.pdbx_seq_one_letter_code
_entity_poly.pdbx_strand_id
1 'polypeptide(L)'
;MADATFDFLGEAGIGAAAPAWDAAALSSSQANGTLKEEEDAFAAAISVWRGIQLPVIQQEMDNQSVELLEQQQQSLAGRKRLAELTREFKKVPDQEKLQQFKLLLKAYQGEIDAITKREKATSQAFLGVYNALGQAPDPAKLLQVAADQTTKLDEISALQAENMRLKEDNNSLNKQMTNLRSMSSNATKLQQRLTRLETKQEETIQEKVREKEQAFREEWEEKIRSAKEREHDLQRQLSQAKDQLRTLKHTNDSTQATLVDHSQKYEEEVVAKLAELDIVLLDYERANTRISELEGQNELLRNQLDNVQGRGVDLERAATLEQTIESQDAELQTLTTALENLKTSSKKQLSTMERKTLTLQREFQEKADELEVTRRKLDQYKDYESVKSELEVLKYIEFSGSRGGDADDDWDERVLTLANKNLEKPLEVLLMEKNRKLENEYTELKVHHQSVADQLTDIQNRFDVATRQLDQQTQVIQSMEEDITRLNQSSSGIVGAGVSALAGNGPTGGYFVGAPGSNPGISGGSASGYWNPTSPSFGKVSSSGDIIGGVALDPILPNTQRTSGFPTSPLLKPDSLTPLATPTPGDHSNSSGILPIITSQRDRFRQRNSELEEQLRQQSEQISNLRNENSQLQRDSLKMYEKVKYMQSYRTDTSSGSGFGVGVGGGGHAAAGSAAPSAMVDYTSPFRSGIVDRSGAGGGSNQYKKDDGDDMQMQSLDPTDRYRNMYEESMNPFEAFHKKEESRRFNSMTSADKAMLTMSRMVLTNKWTRSMLVAYTMGLHFLMMIMLYKMSAWEECRHDHETPNDANPMLPSDD
;
A
#
# COMPACT_ATOMS: atom_id res chain seq x y z
N MET A 1 12.39 -39.42 -30.64
CA MET A 1 10.96 -39.50 -30.25
C MET A 1 10.68 -38.31 -29.34
N ALA A 2 9.89 -37.31 -29.72
CA ALA A 2 9.48 -36.88 -31.06
C ALA A 2 9.34 -35.33 -30.95
N ASP A 3 10.03 -34.51 -31.73
CA ASP A 3 9.86 -34.20 -33.17
C ASP A 3 9.01 -32.93 -33.37
N ALA A 4 9.13 -32.27 -34.53
CA ALA A 4 8.42 -31.05 -34.94
C ALA A 4 8.62 -29.76 -34.10
N THR A 5 9.85 -29.20 -34.12
CA THR A 5 9.99 -27.72 -34.06
C THR A 5 9.48 -27.13 -35.37
N PHE A 6 8.45 -26.29 -35.31
CA PHE A 6 7.72 -25.84 -36.50
C PHE A 6 8.37 -24.62 -37.18
N ASP A 7 9.32 -24.87 -38.09
CA ASP A 7 9.85 -23.86 -39.02
C ASP A 7 8.77 -23.45 -40.03
N PHE A 8 7.89 -22.52 -39.64
CA PHE A 8 6.97 -21.87 -40.57
C PHE A 8 6.57 -20.46 -40.12
N LEU A 9 7.31 -19.46 -40.58
CA LEU A 9 6.70 -18.28 -41.19
C LEU A 9 7.67 -17.71 -42.22
N GLY A 10 7.28 -17.82 -43.49
CA GLY A 10 8.19 -17.68 -44.62
C GLY A 10 8.77 -16.29 -44.82
N GLU A 11 9.92 -16.30 -45.51
CA GLU A 11 10.61 -15.17 -46.12
C GLU A 11 9.74 -14.48 -47.20
N ALA A 12 8.66 -13.83 -46.78
CA ALA A 12 7.78 -13.05 -47.65
C ALA A 12 8.48 -11.74 -48.03
N GLY A 13 9.03 -11.69 -49.24
CA GLY A 13 9.96 -10.64 -49.66
C GLY A 13 9.39 -9.22 -49.56
N ILE A 14 10.13 -8.33 -48.89
CA ILE A 14 9.93 -6.88 -48.94
C ILE A 14 10.44 -6.35 -50.29
N GLY A 15 9.76 -6.76 -51.37
CA GLY A 15 10.15 -6.57 -52.77
C GLY A 15 9.10 -5.82 -53.59
N ALA A 16 8.38 -4.88 -52.97
CA ALA A 16 7.26 -4.17 -53.58
C ALA A 16 7.21 -2.66 -53.26
N ALA A 17 8.38 -1.99 -53.18
CA ALA A 17 8.44 -0.54 -53.22
C ALA A 17 8.19 -0.06 -54.67
N ALA A 18 6.98 0.45 -54.94
CA ALA A 18 6.50 0.72 -56.30
C ALA A 18 7.28 1.83 -57.04
N PRO A 19 7.35 1.80 -58.39
CA PRO A 19 8.08 2.76 -59.23
C PRO A 19 7.34 4.12 -59.38
N ALA A 20 6.87 4.70 -58.27
CA ALA A 20 6.17 5.98 -58.28
C ALA A 20 7.08 7.16 -58.66
N TRP A 21 8.39 7.03 -58.42
CA TRP A 21 9.38 8.06 -58.70
C TRP A 21 9.73 8.19 -60.20
N ASP A 22 9.75 7.08 -60.94
CA ASP A 22 9.97 7.10 -62.41
C ASP A 22 8.84 7.82 -63.15
N ALA A 23 7.57 7.58 -62.76
CA ALA A 23 6.41 8.24 -63.36
C ALA A 23 6.45 9.76 -63.14
N ALA A 24 6.80 10.21 -61.93
CA ALA A 24 6.98 11.62 -61.62
C ALA A 24 8.16 12.24 -62.39
N ALA A 25 9.26 11.50 -62.59
CA ALA A 25 10.41 11.96 -63.37
C ALA A 25 10.08 12.14 -64.87
N LEU A 26 9.35 11.20 -65.49
CA LEU A 26 8.89 11.34 -66.87
C LEU A 26 7.93 12.53 -67.06
N SER A 27 6.95 12.68 -66.16
CA SER A 27 5.99 13.80 -66.21
C SER A 27 6.71 15.16 -66.06
N SER A 28 7.65 15.26 -65.11
CA SER A 28 8.47 16.46 -64.93
C SER A 28 9.32 16.77 -66.16
N SER A 29 9.88 15.75 -66.81
CA SER A 29 10.68 15.90 -68.03
C SER A 29 9.87 16.47 -69.21
N GLN A 30 8.64 16.00 -69.40
CA GLN A 30 7.75 16.54 -70.45
C GLN A 30 7.30 17.98 -70.16
N ALA A 31 6.89 18.28 -68.93
CA ALA A 31 6.46 19.63 -68.54
C ALA A 31 7.60 20.67 -68.69
N ASN A 32 8.83 20.29 -68.37
CA ASN A 32 10.01 21.14 -68.52
C ASN A 32 10.43 21.35 -69.99
N GLY A 33 9.93 20.53 -70.91
CA GLY A 33 10.06 20.73 -72.36
C GLY A 33 9.09 21.80 -72.87
N THR A 34 7.79 21.67 -72.55
CA THR A 34 6.75 22.58 -73.04
C THR A 34 6.89 24.00 -72.49
N LEU A 35 7.28 24.15 -71.21
CA LEU A 35 7.56 25.46 -70.62
C LEU A 35 8.66 26.21 -71.37
N LYS A 36 9.65 25.50 -71.90
CA LYS A 36 10.77 26.11 -72.60
C LYS A 36 10.40 26.59 -74.01
N GLU A 37 9.54 25.84 -74.70
CA GLU A 37 8.96 26.28 -75.97
C GLU A 37 8.02 27.49 -75.77
N GLU A 38 7.29 27.56 -74.65
CA GLU A 38 6.54 28.76 -74.23
C GLU A 38 7.47 29.95 -73.95
N GLU A 39 8.55 29.77 -73.18
CA GLU A 39 9.55 30.82 -72.88
C GLU A 39 10.22 31.39 -74.14
N ASP A 40 10.70 30.52 -75.05
CA ASP A 40 11.34 30.94 -76.30
C ASP A 40 10.36 31.69 -77.21
N ALA A 41 9.08 31.26 -77.27
CA ALA A 41 8.02 31.96 -77.98
C ALA A 41 7.70 33.34 -77.35
N PHE A 42 7.71 33.42 -76.01
CA PHE A 42 7.49 34.67 -75.27
C PHE A 42 8.62 35.68 -75.52
N ALA A 43 9.87 35.22 -75.48
CA ALA A 43 11.06 36.02 -75.76
C ALA A 43 11.06 36.55 -77.20
N ALA A 44 10.70 35.70 -78.18
CA ALA A 44 10.52 36.10 -79.57
C ALA A 44 9.43 37.18 -79.72
N ALA A 45 8.28 37.00 -79.05
CA ALA A 45 7.18 37.95 -79.11
C ALA A 45 7.51 39.31 -78.48
N ILE A 46 8.20 39.33 -77.32
CA ILE A 46 8.71 40.56 -76.71
C ILE A 46 9.68 41.28 -77.65
N SER A 47 10.54 40.55 -78.37
CA SER A 47 11.46 41.12 -79.35
C SER A 47 10.72 41.85 -80.48
N VAL A 48 9.67 41.22 -81.05
CA VAL A 48 8.84 41.82 -82.10
C VAL A 48 8.09 43.06 -81.59
N TRP A 49 7.41 42.98 -80.45
CA TRP A 49 6.69 44.12 -79.87
C TRP A 49 7.63 45.28 -79.50
N ARG A 50 8.85 44.99 -79.04
CA ARG A 50 9.90 45.99 -78.82
C ARG A 50 10.39 46.62 -80.12
N GLY A 51 10.48 45.86 -81.21
CA GLY A 51 10.87 46.36 -82.54
C GLY A 51 9.82 47.28 -83.18
N ILE A 52 8.53 46.94 -83.02
CA ILE A 52 7.39 47.71 -83.54
C ILE A 52 7.34 49.14 -82.97
N GLN A 53 7.76 49.35 -81.71
CA GLN A 53 7.83 50.67 -81.08
C GLN A 53 6.53 51.48 -81.22
N LEU A 54 5.41 50.90 -80.75
CA LEU A 54 4.06 51.47 -80.88
C LEU A 54 3.96 52.98 -80.55
N PRO A 55 4.64 53.54 -79.52
CA PRO A 55 4.62 54.99 -79.26
C PRO A 55 5.21 55.86 -80.39
N VAL A 56 6.21 55.35 -81.13
CA VAL A 56 6.83 56.03 -82.28
C VAL A 56 5.87 56.00 -83.48
N ILE A 57 5.20 54.87 -83.72
CA ILE A 57 4.16 54.75 -84.75
C ILE A 57 2.98 55.68 -84.44
N GLN A 58 2.58 55.77 -83.16
CA GLN A 58 1.55 56.70 -82.72
C GLN A 58 1.95 58.16 -82.99
N GLN A 59 3.15 58.57 -82.57
CA GLN A 59 3.67 59.92 -82.80
C GLN A 59 3.75 60.27 -84.29
N GLU A 60 4.15 59.32 -85.14
CA GLU A 60 4.21 59.53 -86.59
C GLU A 60 2.81 59.62 -87.22
N MET A 61 1.84 58.83 -86.74
CA MET A 61 0.44 58.97 -87.15
C MET A 61 -0.19 60.29 -86.68
N ASP A 62 0.16 60.77 -85.48
CA ASP A 62 -0.28 62.07 -84.97
C ASP A 62 0.26 63.20 -85.86
N ASN A 63 1.57 63.18 -86.21
CA ASN A 63 2.18 64.11 -87.17
C ASN A 63 1.47 64.09 -88.53
N GLN A 64 1.25 62.90 -89.09
CA GLN A 64 0.61 62.72 -90.39
C GLN A 64 -0.87 63.12 -90.38
N SER A 65 -1.56 63.05 -89.24
CA SER A 65 -2.93 63.54 -89.08
C SER A 65 -3.01 65.08 -89.20
N VAL A 66 -1.99 65.79 -88.70
CA VAL A 66 -1.86 67.25 -88.83
C VAL A 66 -1.54 67.63 -90.28
N GLU A 67 -0.61 66.92 -90.93
CA GLU A 67 -0.30 67.18 -92.35
C GLU A 67 -1.52 66.89 -93.25
N LEU A 68 -2.29 65.82 -92.98
CA LEU A 68 -3.54 65.51 -93.67
C LEU A 68 -4.54 66.67 -93.58
N LEU A 69 -4.73 67.22 -92.37
CA LEU A 69 -5.65 68.33 -92.11
C LEU A 69 -5.22 69.58 -92.88
N GLU A 70 -3.92 69.90 -92.88
CA GLU A 70 -3.39 71.04 -93.63
C GLU A 70 -3.55 70.82 -95.14
N GLN A 71 -3.17 69.65 -95.68
CA GLN A 71 -3.36 69.33 -97.09
C GLN A 71 -4.85 69.34 -97.51
N GLN A 72 -5.77 68.98 -96.61
CA GLN A 72 -7.22 69.10 -96.84
C GLN A 72 -7.65 70.57 -96.94
N GLN A 73 -7.12 71.45 -96.08
CA GLN A 73 -7.35 72.89 -96.13
C GLN A 73 -6.74 73.51 -97.40
N GLN A 74 -5.52 73.09 -97.78
CA GLN A 74 -4.85 73.54 -99.00
C GLN A 74 -5.63 73.16 -100.26
N SER A 75 -6.15 71.93 -100.40
CA SER A 75 -7.01 71.56 -101.54
C SER A 75 -8.39 72.22 -101.52
N LEU A 76 -8.92 72.62 -100.36
CA LEU A 76 -10.10 73.49 -100.30
C LEU A 76 -9.80 74.90 -100.84
N ALA A 77 -8.61 75.45 -100.58
CA ALA A 77 -8.17 76.72 -101.14
C ALA A 77 -7.82 76.62 -102.64
N GLY A 78 -7.12 75.56 -103.05
CA GLY A 78 -6.74 75.30 -104.44
C GLY A 78 -7.95 75.14 -105.36
N ARG A 79 -8.95 74.35 -104.96
CA ARG A 79 -10.23 74.24 -105.69
C ARG A 79 -10.98 75.58 -105.82
N LYS A 80 -10.97 76.44 -104.80
CA LYS A 80 -11.55 77.81 -104.89
C LYS A 80 -10.77 78.66 -105.91
N ARG A 81 -9.45 78.66 -105.81
CA ARG A 81 -8.55 79.39 -106.73
C ARG A 81 -8.71 78.91 -108.18
N LEU A 82 -8.90 77.62 -108.43
CA LEU A 82 -9.20 77.08 -109.75
C LEU A 82 -10.56 77.54 -110.28
N ALA A 83 -11.61 77.54 -109.44
CA ALA A 83 -12.92 78.05 -109.83
C ALA A 83 -12.86 79.56 -110.18
N GLU A 84 -12.08 80.34 -109.45
CA GLU A 84 -11.83 81.77 -109.72
C GLU A 84 -11.05 81.99 -111.02
N LEU A 85 -9.92 81.29 -111.22
CA LEU A 85 -9.12 81.37 -112.45
C LEU A 85 -9.93 80.92 -113.69
N THR A 86 -10.72 79.86 -113.58
CA THR A 86 -11.64 79.41 -114.64
C THR A 86 -12.77 80.41 -114.91
N ARG A 87 -13.24 81.15 -113.89
CA ARG A 87 -14.22 82.22 -114.07
C ARG A 87 -13.61 83.45 -114.74
N GLU A 88 -12.37 83.80 -114.40
CA GLU A 88 -11.68 84.96 -114.97
C GLU A 88 -11.24 84.72 -116.41
N PHE A 89 -10.70 83.52 -116.69
CA PHE A 89 -10.34 83.07 -118.05
C PHE A 89 -11.48 83.21 -119.06
N LYS A 90 -12.74 83.00 -118.63
CA LYS A 90 -13.93 83.16 -119.48
C LYS A 90 -14.19 84.60 -119.94
N LYS A 91 -13.62 85.61 -119.28
CA LYS A 91 -13.80 87.05 -119.61
C LYS A 91 -12.71 87.61 -120.54
N VAL A 92 -11.61 86.88 -120.72
CA VAL A 92 -10.41 87.33 -121.43
C VAL A 92 -10.71 87.50 -122.94
N PRO A 93 -10.21 88.54 -123.63
CA PRO A 93 -10.32 88.66 -125.09
C PRO A 93 -9.61 87.52 -125.83
N ASP A 94 -10.11 87.11 -127.00
CA ASP A 94 -9.61 85.92 -127.72
C ASP A 94 -8.10 85.95 -128.04
N GLN A 95 -7.56 87.15 -128.31
CA GLN A 95 -6.14 87.38 -128.57
C GLN A 95 -5.24 87.04 -127.35
N GLU A 96 -5.76 87.17 -126.13
CA GLU A 96 -5.03 86.90 -124.88
C GLU A 96 -5.32 85.50 -124.30
N LYS A 97 -6.45 84.87 -124.67
CA LYS A 97 -6.85 83.53 -124.17
C LYS A 97 -5.74 82.49 -124.35
N LEU A 98 -5.00 82.51 -125.46
CA LEU A 98 -3.92 81.54 -125.70
C LEU A 98 -2.78 81.63 -124.65
N GLN A 99 -2.55 82.81 -124.06
CA GLN A 99 -1.57 82.99 -123.00
C GLN A 99 -2.15 82.56 -121.65
N GLN A 100 -3.35 83.03 -121.30
CA GLN A 100 -3.98 82.71 -120.01
C GLN A 100 -4.39 81.24 -119.89
N PHE A 101 -4.70 80.55 -121.00
CA PHE A 101 -5.00 79.11 -121.01
C PHE A 101 -3.81 78.27 -120.51
N LYS A 102 -2.57 78.66 -120.83
CA LYS A 102 -1.37 77.96 -120.33
C LYS A 102 -1.21 78.10 -118.81
N LEU A 103 -1.57 79.25 -118.25
CA LEU A 103 -1.58 79.47 -116.80
C LEU A 103 -2.68 78.65 -116.13
N LEU A 104 -3.89 78.62 -116.71
CA LEU A 104 -5.01 77.84 -116.17
C LEU A 104 -4.74 76.33 -116.20
N LEU A 105 -4.23 75.81 -117.33
CA LEU A 105 -3.85 74.40 -117.46
C LEU A 105 -2.77 74.00 -116.45
N LYS A 106 -1.76 74.86 -116.25
CA LYS A 106 -0.71 74.62 -115.25
C LYS A 106 -1.24 74.65 -113.81
N ALA A 107 -2.26 75.47 -113.53
CA ALA A 107 -2.94 75.47 -112.23
C ALA A 107 -3.72 74.17 -112.00
N TYR A 108 -4.49 73.69 -113.00
CA TYR A 108 -5.21 72.42 -112.90
C TYR A 108 -4.25 71.23 -112.73
N GLN A 109 -3.15 71.20 -113.47
CA GLN A 109 -2.10 70.19 -113.30
C GLN A 109 -1.56 70.19 -111.86
N GLY A 110 -1.26 71.36 -111.29
CA GLY A 110 -0.74 71.48 -109.93
C GLY A 110 -1.68 70.97 -108.83
N GLU A 111 -3.01 71.14 -108.97
CA GLU A 111 -3.98 70.55 -108.03
C GLU A 111 -4.08 69.02 -108.22
N ILE A 112 -4.03 68.52 -109.45
CA ILE A 112 -4.02 67.07 -109.74
C ILE A 112 -2.77 66.43 -109.12
N ASP A 113 -1.58 67.01 -109.36
CA ASP A 113 -0.32 66.55 -108.80
C ASP A 113 -0.34 66.58 -107.25
N ALA A 114 -0.94 67.62 -106.65
CA ALA A 114 -1.09 67.73 -105.20
C ALA A 114 -2.05 66.68 -104.61
N ILE A 115 -3.19 66.41 -105.27
CA ILE A 115 -4.14 65.37 -104.88
C ILE A 115 -3.47 63.99 -104.96
N THR A 116 -2.76 63.68 -106.05
CA THR A 116 -2.03 62.42 -106.22
C THR A 116 -0.90 62.27 -105.20
N LYS A 117 -0.18 63.35 -104.86
CA LYS A 117 0.83 63.33 -103.79
C LYS A 117 0.19 62.99 -102.43
N ARG A 118 -0.94 63.61 -102.10
CA ARG A 118 -1.69 63.34 -100.85
C ARG A 118 -2.16 61.89 -100.78
N GLU A 119 -2.82 61.40 -101.82
CA GLU A 119 -3.32 60.01 -101.90
C GLU A 119 -2.20 58.99 -101.69
N LYS A 120 -1.03 59.23 -102.31
CA LYS A 120 0.15 58.40 -102.12
C LYS A 120 0.69 58.48 -100.68
N ALA A 121 0.74 59.66 -100.08
CA ALA A 121 1.17 59.84 -98.69
C ALA A 121 0.23 59.09 -97.72
N THR A 122 -1.09 59.24 -97.86
CA THR A 122 -2.08 58.55 -97.00
C THR A 122 -2.05 57.03 -97.19
N SER A 123 -1.80 56.56 -98.41
CA SER A 123 -1.66 55.12 -98.68
C SER A 123 -0.38 54.55 -98.06
N GLN A 124 0.72 55.29 -98.14
CA GLN A 124 2.01 54.91 -97.54
C GLN A 124 1.95 54.91 -96.01
N ALA A 125 1.28 55.91 -95.41
CA ALA A 125 0.98 55.98 -93.98
C ALA A 125 0.22 54.73 -93.49
N PHE A 126 -0.94 54.46 -94.09
CA PHE A 126 -1.79 53.32 -93.75
C PHE A 126 -1.04 51.99 -93.88
N LEU A 127 -0.31 51.78 -94.99
CA LEU A 127 0.48 50.57 -95.20
C LEU A 127 1.65 50.44 -94.22
N GLY A 128 2.22 51.55 -93.73
CA GLY A 128 3.22 51.54 -92.67
C GLY A 128 2.68 50.94 -91.38
N VAL A 129 1.55 51.47 -90.90
CA VAL A 129 0.86 50.96 -89.69
C VAL A 129 0.39 49.52 -89.88
N TYR A 130 -0.23 49.21 -91.03
CA TYR A 130 -0.72 47.87 -91.32
C TYR A 130 0.39 46.82 -91.35
N ASN A 131 1.55 47.12 -91.96
CA ASN A 131 2.68 46.18 -92.00
C ASN A 131 3.34 45.98 -90.63
N ALA A 132 3.35 47.01 -89.77
CA ALA A 132 3.89 46.91 -88.41
C ALA A 132 2.97 46.08 -87.50
N LEU A 133 1.65 46.32 -87.54
CA LEU A 133 0.68 45.56 -86.74
C LEU A 133 0.44 44.15 -87.30
N GLY A 134 0.49 43.95 -88.62
CA GLY A 134 0.32 42.65 -89.27
C GLY A 134 1.48 41.67 -89.04
N GLN A 135 2.62 42.15 -88.52
CA GLN A 135 3.74 41.32 -88.06
C GLN A 135 3.72 41.09 -86.54
N ALA A 136 2.78 41.70 -85.81
CA ALA A 136 2.71 41.62 -84.35
C ALA A 136 2.02 40.31 -83.88
N PRO A 137 2.64 39.54 -82.96
CA PRO A 137 1.98 38.39 -82.36
C PRO A 137 0.88 38.82 -81.37
N ASP A 138 -0.19 38.03 -81.29
CA ASP A 138 -1.39 38.27 -80.48
C ASP A 138 -1.05 38.50 -78.98
N PRO A 139 -1.25 39.72 -78.43
CA PRO A 139 -0.87 40.06 -77.08
C PRO A 139 -1.82 39.46 -76.02
N ALA A 140 -3.06 39.13 -76.39
CA ALA A 140 -4.03 38.60 -75.42
C ALA A 140 -3.63 37.20 -74.95
N LYS A 141 -3.16 36.35 -75.87
CA LYS A 141 -2.67 35.00 -75.55
C LYS A 141 -1.41 35.02 -74.69
N LEU A 142 -0.50 35.96 -74.95
CA LEU A 142 0.72 36.13 -74.16
C LEU A 142 0.39 36.55 -72.72
N LEU A 143 -0.53 37.51 -72.53
CA LEU A 143 -0.97 37.92 -71.20
C LEU A 143 -1.72 36.80 -70.47
N GLN A 144 -2.49 35.95 -71.17
CA GLN A 144 -3.13 34.77 -70.59
C GLN A 144 -2.10 33.74 -70.13
N VAL A 145 -1.15 33.34 -70.98
CA VAL A 145 -0.09 32.38 -70.62
C VAL A 145 0.74 32.89 -69.43
N ALA A 146 1.07 34.18 -69.37
CA ALA A 146 1.78 34.76 -68.23
C ALA A 146 0.96 34.72 -66.93
N ALA A 147 -0.36 34.91 -66.98
CA ALA A 147 -1.25 34.74 -65.83
C ALA A 147 -1.32 33.27 -65.39
N ASP A 148 -1.47 32.34 -66.34
CA ASP A 148 -1.52 30.89 -66.08
C ASP A 148 -0.17 30.31 -65.61
N GLN A 149 0.96 30.97 -65.92
CA GLN A 149 2.28 30.65 -65.35
C GLN A 149 2.45 31.25 -63.95
N THR A 150 1.83 32.40 -63.65
CA THR A 150 1.86 33.03 -62.31
C THR A 150 1.11 32.19 -61.28
N THR A 151 -0.09 31.68 -61.62
CA THR A 151 -0.87 30.82 -60.72
C THR A 151 -0.19 29.49 -60.43
N LYS A 152 0.49 28.90 -61.43
CA LYS A 152 1.36 27.71 -61.25
C LYS A 152 2.55 27.98 -60.33
N LEU A 153 3.13 29.19 -60.37
CA LEU A 153 4.21 29.59 -59.46
C LEU A 153 3.74 29.65 -57.99
N ASP A 154 2.55 30.19 -57.75
CA ASP A 154 1.93 30.19 -56.42
C ASP A 154 1.67 28.76 -55.92
N GLU A 155 1.11 27.88 -56.77
CA GLU A 155 0.88 26.46 -56.46
C GLU A 155 2.19 25.71 -56.14
N ILE A 156 3.23 25.91 -56.95
CA ILE A 156 4.57 25.34 -56.69
C ILE A 156 5.12 25.83 -55.34
N SER A 157 4.92 27.10 -54.99
CA SER A 157 5.37 27.64 -53.69
C SER A 157 4.64 27.00 -52.51
N ALA A 158 3.33 26.74 -52.64
CA ALA A 158 2.52 26.06 -51.64
C ALA A 158 2.96 24.61 -51.46
N LEU A 159 3.16 23.87 -52.56
CA LEU A 159 3.64 22.48 -52.55
C LEU A 159 5.06 22.35 -51.98
N GLN A 160 5.92 23.37 -52.16
CA GLN A 160 7.23 23.45 -51.52
C GLN A 160 7.11 23.69 -50.00
N ALA A 161 6.23 24.60 -49.57
CA ALA A 161 5.97 24.85 -48.15
C ALA A 161 5.40 23.62 -47.43
N GLU A 162 4.47 22.91 -48.06
CA GLU A 162 3.94 21.64 -47.53
C GLU A 162 5.02 20.56 -47.47
N ASN A 163 5.85 20.41 -48.52
CA ASN A 163 6.99 19.49 -48.49
C ASN A 163 7.97 19.78 -47.34
N MET A 164 8.19 21.05 -47.01
CA MET A 164 9.02 21.44 -45.86
C MET A 164 8.35 21.11 -44.52
N ARG A 165 7.03 21.32 -44.38
CA ARG A 165 6.29 20.91 -43.18
C ARG A 165 6.32 19.39 -43.00
N LEU A 166 5.97 18.63 -44.04
CA LEU A 166 5.98 17.17 -44.03
C LEU A 166 7.37 16.58 -43.72
N LYS A 167 8.46 17.26 -44.10
CA LYS A 167 9.83 16.87 -43.73
C LYS A 167 10.10 17.07 -42.24
N GLU A 168 9.72 18.18 -41.63
CA GLU A 168 9.91 18.36 -40.18
C GLU A 168 8.92 17.52 -39.35
N ASP A 169 7.70 17.29 -39.85
CA ASP A 169 6.75 16.33 -39.27
C ASP A 169 7.36 14.92 -39.23
N ASN A 170 7.95 14.45 -40.34
CA ASN A 170 8.70 13.19 -40.39
C ASN A 170 9.95 13.19 -39.49
N ASN A 171 10.67 14.31 -39.39
CA ASN A 171 11.82 14.47 -38.51
C ASN A 171 11.41 14.37 -37.03
N SER A 172 10.31 15.02 -36.65
CA SER A 172 9.68 14.96 -35.32
C SER A 172 9.22 13.54 -34.99
N LEU A 173 8.51 12.87 -35.91
CA LEU A 173 8.08 11.48 -35.73
C LEU A 173 9.28 10.52 -35.57
N ASN A 174 10.37 10.71 -36.31
CA ASN A 174 11.59 9.91 -36.12
C ASN A 174 12.29 10.17 -34.77
N LYS A 175 12.32 11.42 -34.28
CA LYS A 175 12.80 11.76 -32.91
C LYS A 175 11.92 11.08 -31.85
N GLN A 176 10.61 11.06 -32.02
CA GLN A 176 9.67 10.38 -31.12
C GLN A 176 9.86 8.85 -31.17
N MET A 177 9.97 8.26 -32.36
CA MET A 177 10.16 6.82 -32.57
C MET A 177 11.48 6.31 -31.96
N THR A 178 12.56 7.09 -32.07
CA THR A 178 13.84 6.77 -31.43
C THR A 178 13.80 6.92 -29.90
N ASN A 179 13.12 7.96 -29.38
CA ASN A 179 12.87 8.09 -27.94
C ASN A 179 12.07 6.89 -27.40
N LEU A 180 10.94 6.53 -28.03
CA LEU A 180 10.10 5.38 -27.64
C LEU A 180 10.88 4.05 -27.66
N ARG A 181 11.74 3.83 -28.66
CA ARG A 181 12.66 2.68 -28.69
C ARG A 181 13.63 2.68 -27.49
N SER A 182 14.17 3.84 -27.10
CA SER A 182 15.04 3.97 -25.93
C SER A 182 14.28 3.71 -24.61
N MET A 183 13.05 4.22 -24.48
CA MET A 183 12.17 3.98 -23.33
C MET A 183 11.80 2.50 -23.21
N SER A 184 11.47 1.82 -24.32
CA SER A 184 11.21 0.38 -24.36
C SER A 184 12.44 -0.46 -23.97
N SER A 185 13.64 -0.06 -24.43
CA SER A 185 14.91 -0.68 -24.00
C SER A 185 15.18 -0.50 -22.50
N ASN A 186 14.72 0.60 -21.90
CA ASN A 186 14.88 0.84 -20.46
C ASN A 186 13.79 0.14 -19.64
N ALA A 187 12.54 0.06 -20.14
CA ALA A 187 11.46 -0.70 -19.54
C ALA A 187 11.77 -2.20 -19.47
N THR A 188 12.30 -2.79 -20.55
CA THR A 188 12.72 -4.20 -20.58
C THR A 188 13.89 -4.49 -19.62
N LYS A 189 14.87 -3.59 -19.49
CA LYS A 189 15.94 -3.69 -18.47
C LYS A 189 15.40 -3.58 -17.04
N LEU A 190 14.43 -2.69 -16.80
CA LEU A 190 13.76 -2.55 -15.50
C LEU A 190 12.95 -3.81 -15.16
N GLN A 191 12.23 -4.37 -16.12
CA GLN A 191 11.49 -5.62 -15.98
C GLN A 191 12.44 -6.80 -15.68
N GLN A 192 13.56 -6.93 -16.40
CA GLN A 192 14.60 -7.93 -16.11
C GLN A 192 15.27 -7.74 -14.73
N ARG A 193 15.34 -6.51 -14.21
CA ARG A 193 15.84 -6.24 -12.86
C ARG A 193 14.78 -6.56 -11.80
N LEU A 194 13.50 -6.29 -12.08
CA LEU A 194 12.39 -6.63 -11.20
C LEU A 194 12.30 -8.15 -11.03
N THR A 195 12.22 -8.90 -12.12
CA THR A 195 12.12 -10.37 -12.06
C THR A 195 13.30 -11.02 -11.35
N ARG A 196 14.53 -10.50 -11.53
CA ARG A 196 15.72 -10.97 -10.78
C ARG A 196 15.68 -10.67 -9.27
N LEU A 197 15.00 -9.59 -8.87
CA LEU A 197 14.79 -9.27 -7.46
C LEU A 197 13.66 -10.12 -6.87
N GLU A 198 12.60 -10.37 -7.64
CA GLU A 198 11.50 -11.26 -7.29
C GLU A 198 11.99 -12.71 -7.13
N THR A 199 12.76 -13.26 -8.08
CA THR A 199 13.33 -14.61 -7.93
C THR A 199 14.31 -14.70 -6.76
N LYS A 200 15.20 -13.71 -6.56
CA LYS A 200 16.09 -13.72 -5.38
C LYS A 200 15.32 -13.66 -4.06
N GLN A 201 14.24 -12.86 -4.00
CA GLN A 201 13.41 -12.81 -2.80
C GLN A 201 12.65 -14.12 -2.58
N GLU A 202 12.11 -14.73 -3.62
CA GLU A 202 11.45 -16.04 -3.57
C GLU A 202 12.43 -17.15 -3.14
N GLU A 203 13.63 -17.22 -3.73
CA GLU A 203 14.73 -18.11 -3.31
C GLU A 203 15.05 -17.93 -1.81
N THR A 204 15.16 -16.67 -1.35
CA THR A 204 15.44 -16.33 0.06
C THR A 204 14.29 -16.71 1.00
N ILE A 205 13.04 -16.66 0.52
CA ILE A 205 11.85 -17.07 1.27
C ILE A 205 11.79 -18.59 1.34
N GLN A 206 11.96 -19.29 0.22
CA GLN A 206 11.98 -20.75 0.15
C GLN A 206 13.11 -21.36 1.00
N GLU A 207 14.30 -20.76 1.00
CA GLU A 207 15.40 -21.18 1.88
C GLU A 207 15.01 -21.07 3.36
N LYS A 208 14.46 -19.92 3.78
CA LYS A 208 14.01 -19.70 5.18
C LYS A 208 12.83 -20.59 5.57
N VAL A 209 11.92 -20.92 4.64
CA VAL A 209 10.86 -21.91 4.86
C VAL A 209 11.46 -23.29 5.04
N ARG A 210 12.38 -23.72 4.16
CA ARG A 210 13.08 -25.01 4.24
C ARG A 210 13.85 -25.17 5.55
N GLU A 211 14.55 -24.11 6.00
CA GLU A 211 15.21 -24.06 7.31
C GLU A 211 14.23 -24.22 8.47
N LYS A 212 13.09 -23.51 8.44
CA LYS A 212 12.09 -23.58 9.51
C LYS A 212 11.37 -24.92 9.56
N GLU A 213 11.01 -25.48 8.41
CA GLU A 213 10.51 -26.85 8.34
C GLU A 213 11.55 -27.86 8.85
N GLN A 214 12.83 -27.69 8.50
CA GLN A 214 13.90 -28.59 8.98
C GLN A 214 14.03 -28.51 10.50
N ALA A 215 14.08 -27.31 11.09
CA ALA A 215 14.11 -27.13 12.53
C ALA A 215 12.88 -27.75 13.23
N PHE A 216 11.69 -27.61 12.65
CA PHE A 216 10.49 -28.29 13.17
C PHE A 216 10.57 -29.81 13.04
N ARG A 217 11.08 -30.36 11.92
CA ARG A 217 11.29 -31.80 11.74
C ARG A 217 12.24 -32.34 12.80
N GLU A 218 13.37 -31.66 13.04
CA GLU A 218 14.35 -32.01 14.08
C GLU A 218 13.74 -31.94 15.49
N GLU A 219 12.95 -30.91 15.81
CA GLU A 219 12.24 -30.79 17.11
C GLU A 219 11.19 -31.91 17.31
N TRP A 220 10.45 -32.27 16.25
CA TRP A 220 9.48 -33.37 16.30
C TRP A 220 10.15 -34.74 16.40
N GLU A 221 11.27 -34.98 15.70
CA GLU A 221 12.06 -36.19 15.84
C GLU A 221 12.62 -36.33 17.26
N GLU A 222 13.08 -35.24 17.89
CA GLU A 222 13.53 -35.24 19.29
C GLU A 222 12.38 -35.59 20.25
N LYS A 223 11.21 -34.96 20.07
CA LYS A 223 10.00 -35.28 20.85
C LYS A 223 9.59 -36.75 20.71
N ILE A 224 9.64 -37.29 19.50
CA ILE A 224 9.35 -38.71 19.20
C ILE A 224 10.40 -39.63 19.83
N ARG A 225 11.68 -39.27 19.79
CA ARG A 225 12.78 -40.05 20.38
C ARG A 225 12.65 -40.11 21.90
N SER A 226 12.47 -38.96 22.55
CA SER A 226 12.19 -38.86 23.99
C SER A 226 10.90 -39.59 24.39
N ALA A 227 9.87 -39.61 23.54
CA ALA A 227 8.64 -40.34 23.80
C ALA A 227 8.87 -41.86 23.77
N LYS A 228 9.59 -42.38 22.76
CA LYS A 228 9.96 -43.80 22.65
C LYS A 228 10.88 -44.27 23.79
N GLU A 229 11.80 -43.42 24.22
CA GLU A 229 12.66 -43.71 25.37
C GLU A 229 11.85 -43.83 26.67
N ARG A 230 10.93 -42.87 26.92
CA ARG A 230 10.00 -42.93 28.06
C ARG A 230 9.04 -44.13 27.98
N GLU A 231 8.55 -44.49 26.80
CA GLU A 231 7.73 -45.68 26.58
C GLU A 231 8.50 -46.96 26.95
N HIS A 232 9.75 -47.08 26.47
CA HIS A 232 10.63 -48.21 26.74
C HIS A 232 11.02 -48.34 28.23
N ASP A 233 11.28 -47.23 28.92
CA ASP A 233 11.56 -47.27 30.37
C ASP A 233 10.31 -47.55 31.22
N LEU A 234 9.12 -47.08 30.80
CA LEU A 234 7.85 -47.52 31.39
C LEU A 234 7.59 -49.01 31.13
N GLN A 235 7.94 -49.53 29.95
CA GLN A 235 7.85 -50.95 29.63
C GLN A 235 8.80 -51.80 30.49
N ARG A 236 10.01 -51.30 30.78
CA ARG A 236 10.96 -51.91 31.73
C ARG A 236 10.46 -51.90 33.18
N GLN A 237 9.91 -50.78 33.64
CA GLN A 237 9.28 -50.70 34.97
C GLN A 237 8.09 -51.67 35.07
N LEU A 238 7.29 -51.79 34.01
CA LEU A 238 6.16 -52.70 33.94
C LEU A 238 6.60 -54.18 33.93
N SER A 239 7.70 -54.54 33.26
CA SER A 239 8.24 -55.92 33.36
C SER A 239 8.80 -56.20 34.75
N GLN A 240 9.58 -55.27 35.33
CA GLN A 240 10.10 -55.41 36.70
C GLN A 240 8.97 -55.56 37.74
N ALA A 241 7.91 -54.76 37.65
CA ALA A 241 6.74 -54.88 38.53
C ALA A 241 5.98 -56.20 38.33
N LYS A 242 5.89 -56.71 37.09
CA LYS A 242 5.30 -58.02 36.80
C LYS A 242 6.14 -59.17 37.37
N ASP A 243 7.47 -59.07 37.33
CA ASP A 243 8.37 -60.08 37.89
C ASP A 243 8.46 -60.01 39.42
N GLN A 244 8.33 -58.81 40.02
CA GLN A 244 8.06 -58.65 41.45
C GLN A 244 6.72 -59.27 41.86
N LEU A 245 5.65 -59.09 41.08
CA LEU A 245 4.35 -59.72 41.37
C LEU A 245 4.41 -61.26 41.21
N ARG A 246 5.14 -61.78 40.21
CA ARG A 246 5.39 -63.22 40.02
C ARG A 246 6.17 -63.81 41.18
N THR A 247 7.24 -63.16 41.62
CA THR A 247 8.06 -63.62 42.75
C THR A 247 7.30 -63.53 44.07
N LEU A 248 6.60 -62.42 44.34
CA LEU A 248 5.71 -62.29 45.51
C LEU A 248 4.63 -63.37 45.54
N LYS A 249 3.99 -63.65 44.39
CA LYS A 249 3.03 -64.75 44.29
C LYS A 249 3.71 -66.10 44.58
N HIS A 250 4.85 -66.39 43.96
CA HIS A 250 5.56 -67.64 44.21
C HIS A 250 5.97 -67.80 45.69
N THR A 251 6.42 -66.73 46.36
CA THR A 251 6.68 -66.75 47.81
C THR A 251 5.41 -66.93 48.62
N ASN A 252 4.28 -66.29 48.25
CA ASN A 252 2.99 -66.49 48.91
C ASN A 252 2.55 -67.96 48.80
N ASP A 253 2.50 -68.49 47.58
CA ASP A 253 2.10 -69.87 47.29
C ASP A 253 3.01 -70.87 48.05
N SER A 254 4.31 -70.58 48.16
CA SER A 254 5.26 -71.36 48.97
C SER A 254 5.01 -71.23 50.47
N THR A 255 4.76 -70.03 51.01
CA THR A 255 4.45 -69.85 52.44
C THR A 255 3.11 -70.45 52.83
N GLN A 256 2.13 -70.43 51.93
CA GLN A 256 0.84 -71.09 52.10
C GLN A 256 1.01 -72.62 52.12
N ALA A 257 1.87 -73.18 51.25
CA ALA A 257 2.21 -74.60 51.31
C ALA A 257 2.89 -74.99 52.63
N THR A 258 3.84 -74.19 53.14
CA THR A 258 4.48 -74.46 54.45
C THR A 258 3.53 -74.26 55.63
N LEU A 259 2.55 -73.36 55.53
CA LEU A 259 1.53 -73.17 56.56
C LEU A 259 0.55 -74.35 56.61
N VAL A 260 0.18 -74.91 55.45
CA VAL A 260 -0.64 -76.14 55.37
C VAL A 260 0.14 -77.34 55.92
N ASP A 261 1.41 -77.51 55.55
CA ASP A 261 2.31 -78.53 56.10
C ASP A 261 2.47 -78.43 57.62
N HIS A 262 2.56 -77.21 58.18
CA HIS A 262 2.56 -76.99 59.62
C HIS A 262 1.18 -77.23 60.27
N SER A 263 0.07 -76.91 59.61
CA SER A 263 -1.29 -77.23 60.11
C SER A 263 -1.46 -78.75 60.21
N GLN A 264 -1.10 -79.48 59.15
CA GLN A 264 -1.15 -80.93 59.12
C GLN A 264 -0.27 -81.56 60.21
N LYS A 265 0.95 -81.07 60.42
CA LYS A 265 1.83 -81.55 61.50
C LYS A 265 1.31 -81.23 62.90
N TYR A 266 0.63 -80.10 63.08
CA TYR A 266 -0.04 -79.77 64.34
C TYR A 266 -1.28 -80.64 64.57
N GLU A 267 -2.06 -80.93 63.54
CA GLU A 267 -3.17 -81.88 63.58
C GLU A 267 -2.69 -83.31 63.89
N GLU A 268 -1.58 -83.75 63.28
CA GLU A 268 -0.88 -85.01 63.60
C GLU A 268 -0.36 -85.04 65.05
N GLU A 269 0.25 -83.96 65.54
CA GLU A 269 0.72 -83.88 66.94
C GLU A 269 -0.46 -83.90 67.92
N VAL A 270 -1.56 -83.19 67.63
CA VAL A 270 -2.78 -83.23 68.46
C VAL A 270 -3.38 -84.64 68.48
N VAL A 271 -3.45 -85.34 67.33
CA VAL A 271 -3.92 -86.73 67.27
C VAL A 271 -2.98 -87.66 68.05
N ALA A 272 -1.66 -87.49 67.95
CA ALA A 272 -0.69 -88.26 68.73
C ALA A 272 -0.83 -88.00 70.23
N LYS A 273 -1.05 -86.74 70.65
CA LYS A 273 -1.26 -86.35 72.04
C LYS A 273 -2.59 -86.84 72.61
N LEU A 274 -3.63 -86.94 71.80
CA LEU A 274 -4.89 -87.60 72.17
C LEU A 274 -4.69 -89.11 72.35
N ALA A 275 -3.93 -89.77 71.47
CA ALA A 275 -3.60 -91.19 71.63
C ALA A 275 -2.70 -91.46 72.86
N GLU A 276 -1.73 -90.59 73.16
CA GLU A 276 -0.99 -90.61 74.42
C GLU A 276 -1.91 -90.43 75.64
N LEU A 277 -2.87 -89.50 75.56
CA LEU A 277 -3.84 -89.26 76.63
C LEU A 277 -4.76 -90.44 76.87
N ASP A 278 -5.26 -91.11 75.83
CA ASP A 278 -6.08 -92.33 75.97
C ASP A 278 -5.30 -93.48 76.63
N ILE A 279 -4.01 -93.63 76.32
CA ILE A 279 -3.11 -94.60 76.99
C ILE A 279 -2.91 -94.22 78.46
N VAL A 280 -2.68 -92.93 78.76
CA VAL A 280 -2.54 -92.43 80.13
C VAL A 280 -3.85 -92.55 80.92
N LEU A 281 -5.01 -92.40 80.29
CA LEU A 281 -6.32 -92.64 80.90
C LEU A 281 -6.51 -94.12 81.24
N LEU A 282 -6.17 -95.04 80.34
CA LEU A 282 -6.19 -96.49 80.59
C LEU A 282 -5.24 -96.90 81.74
N ASP A 283 -4.05 -96.32 81.81
CA ASP A 283 -3.13 -96.55 82.93
C ASP A 283 -3.57 -95.83 84.22
N TYR A 284 -4.30 -94.72 84.13
CA TYR A 284 -4.91 -94.03 85.28
C TYR A 284 -6.11 -94.80 85.85
N GLU A 285 -6.96 -95.42 85.02
CA GLU A 285 -8.00 -96.35 85.48
C GLU A 285 -7.39 -97.59 86.17
N ARG A 286 -6.30 -98.12 85.61
CA ARG A 286 -5.49 -99.19 86.22
C ARG A 286 -4.80 -98.75 87.52
N ALA A 287 -4.41 -97.48 87.63
CA ALA A 287 -3.83 -96.92 88.85
C ALA A 287 -4.91 -96.67 89.93
N ASN A 288 -6.07 -96.14 89.57
CA ASN A 288 -7.16 -95.87 90.51
C ASN A 288 -7.77 -97.16 91.10
N THR A 289 -7.91 -98.21 90.30
CA THR A 289 -8.30 -99.53 90.81
C THR A 289 -7.26 -100.07 91.81
N ARG A 290 -5.97 -99.80 91.59
CA ARG A 290 -4.88 -100.13 92.53
C ARG A 290 -4.81 -99.22 93.76
N ILE A 291 -5.18 -97.94 93.63
CA ILE A 291 -5.24 -96.98 94.75
C ILE A 291 -6.40 -97.34 95.68
N SER A 292 -7.58 -97.68 95.16
CA SER A 292 -8.72 -98.15 95.97
C SER A 292 -8.37 -99.39 96.83
N GLU A 293 -7.59 -100.31 96.28
CA GLU A 293 -7.06 -101.49 96.99
C GLU A 293 -6.06 -101.12 98.12
N LEU A 294 -5.36 -99.99 98.00
CA LEU A 294 -4.39 -99.48 98.98
C LEU A 294 -4.99 -98.48 99.99
N GLU A 295 -6.06 -97.75 99.65
CA GLU A 295 -6.71 -96.80 100.55
C GLU A 295 -7.40 -97.51 101.71
N GLY A 296 -8.04 -98.66 101.45
CA GLY A 296 -8.56 -99.55 102.51
C GLY A 296 -7.47 -100.12 103.44
N GLN A 297 -6.19 -100.08 103.03
CA GLN A 297 -5.05 -100.45 103.87
C GLN A 297 -4.48 -99.23 104.62
N ASN A 298 -4.54 -98.03 104.02
CA ASN A 298 -4.06 -96.79 104.61
C ASN A 298 -5.01 -96.20 105.65
N GLU A 299 -6.33 -96.39 105.53
CA GLU A 299 -7.29 -95.99 106.56
C GLU A 299 -7.04 -96.71 107.90
N LEU A 300 -6.61 -97.98 107.84
CA LEU A 300 -6.18 -98.76 109.00
C LEU A 300 -4.93 -98.19 109.70
N LEU A 301 -4.04 -97.53 108.95
CA LEU A 301 -2.79 -96.95 109.44
C LEU A 301 -2.92 -95.48 109.87
N ARG A 302 -3.78 -94.69 109.21
CA ARG A 302 -4.02 -93.28 109.57
C ARG A 302 -4.59 -93.14 110.99
N ASN A 303 -5.41 -94.10 111.43
CA ASN A 303 -5.89 -94.22 112.81
C ASN A 303 -4.77 -94.37 113.87
N GLN A 304 -3.51 -94.58 113.47
CA GLN A 304 -2.37 -94.75 114.38
C GLN A 304 -1.46 -93.51 114.46
N LEU A 305 -1.64 -92.51 113.57
CA LEU A 305 -0.68 -91.41 113.38
C LEU A 305 -1.23 -90.01 113.76
N ASP A 306 -2.47 -89.91 114.23
CA ASP A 306 -3.09 -88.62 114.67
C ASP A 306 -2.63 -88.17 116.07
N ASN A 307 -1.64 -88.86 116.66
CA ASN A 307 -1.13 -88.57 117.99
C ASN A 307 0.14 -87.69 117.92
N VAL A 308 -0.01 -86.43 118.39
CA VAL A 308 1.04 -85.47 118.80
C VAL A 308 1.55 -84.42 117.75
N GLN A 309 1.19 -83.16 118.03
CA GLN A 309 1.65 -81.87 117.48
C GLN A 309 3.19 -81.63 117.71
N GLY A 310 3.95 -80.71 117.10
CA GLY A 310 3.82 -79.25 116.84
C GLY A 310 5.04 -78.50 117.46
N ARG A 311 5.28 -77.18 117.36
CA ARG A 311 4.77 -76.06 116.52
C ARG A 311 5.67 -74.80 116.76
N GLY A 312 5.94 -73.99 115.71
CA GLY A 312 6.57 -72.64 115.81
C GLY A 312 8.08 -72.62 115.51
N VAL A 313 8.70 -71.67 114.78
CA VAL A 313 8.39 -70.31 114.26
C VAL A 313 8.43 -69.16 115.28
N ASP A 314 9.51 -68.34 115.21
CA ASP A 314 9.48 -66.86 115.22
C ASP A 314 10.91 -66.26 115.04
N LEU A 315 11.38 -66.14 113.79
CA LEU A 315 12.65 -65.46 113.44
C LEU A 315 12.63 -64.86 112.01
N GLU A 316 11.95 -65.56 111.10
CA GLU A 316 11.81 -65.27 109.66
C GLU A 316 11.27 -63.86 109.32
N ARG A 317 10.43 -63.30 110.20
CA ARG A 317 9.72 -62.03 110.00
C ARG A 317 10.61 -60.76 110.02
N ALA A 318 11.87 -60.87 110.44
CA ALA A 318 12.82 -59.76 110.38
C ALA A 318 13.44 -59.61 108.98
N ALA A 319 13.89 -60.72 108.39
CA ALA A 319 14.60 -60.71 107.10
C ALA A 319 13.73 -60.27 105.92
N THR A 320 12.43 -60.58 105.95
CA THR A 320 11.49 -60.23 104.88
C THR A 320 11.28 -58.72 104.73
N LEU A 321 11.45 -57.94 105.79
CA LEU A 321 11.30 -56.47 105.75
C LEU A 321 12.51 -55.79 105.09
N GLU A 322 13.72 -56.26 105.38
CA GLU A 322 14.96 -55.71 104.81
C GLU A 322 15.03 -55.99 103.30
N GLN A 323 14.69 -57.22 102.88
CA GLN A 323 14.53 -57.61 101.47
C GLN A 323 13.47 -56.78 100.72
N THR A 324 12.45 -56.28 101.42
CA THR A 324 11.38 -55.46 100.81
C THR A 324 11.87 -54.04 100.48
N ILE A 325 12.81 -53.47 101.26
CA ILE A 325 13.37 -52.15 100.99
C ILE A 325 14.33 -52.21 99.79
N GLU A 326 15.19 -53.24 99.75
CA GLU A 326 16.17 -53.41 98.68
C GLU A 326 15.51 -53.66 97.30
N SER A 327 14.33 -54.31 97.27
CA SER A 327 13.55 -54.47 96.03
C SER A 327 12.88 -53.17 95.56
N GLN A 328 12.47 -52.29 96.47
CA GLN A 328 11.87 -50.98 96.12
C GLN A 328 12.89 -50.00 95.53
N ASP A 329 14.13 -49.96 96.06
CA ASP A 329 15.19 -49.14 95.46
C ASP A 329 15.62 -49.64 94.07
N ALA A 330 15.60 -50.96 93.84
CA ALA A 330 15.78 -51.53 92.51
C ALA A 330 14.65 -51.12 91.54
N GLU A 331 13.39 -51.15 91.98
CA GLU A 331 12.23 -50.71 91.19
C GLU A 331 12.38 -49.24 90.77
N LEU A 332 12.75 -48.34 91.69
CA LEU A 332 12.97 -46.91 91.40
C LEU A 332 14.08 -46.68 90.35
N GLN A 333 15.15 -47.48 90.36
CA GLN A 333 16.20 -47.40 89.33
C GLN A 333 15.70 -47.89 87.96
N THR A 334 14.89 -48.95 87.91
CA THR A 334 14.28 -49.40 86.63
C THR A 334 13.26 -48.39 86.09
N LEU A 335 12.44 -47.77 86.93
CA LEU A 335 11.53 -46.67 86.54
C LEU A 335 12.29 -45.47 85.98
N THR A 336 13.40 -45.08 86.62
CA THR A 336 14.23 -43.95 86.17
C THR A 336 14.86 -44.19 84.81
N THR A 337 15.41 -45.40 84.58
CA THR A 337 15.99 -45.77 83.27
C THR A 337 14.92 -45.96 82.20
N ALA A 338 13.74 -46.49 82.54
CA ALA A 338 12.60 -46.55 81.63
C ALA A 338 12.12 -45.16 81.18
N LEU A 339 12.08 -44.18 82.09
CA LEU A 339 11.70 -42.79 81.75
C LEU A 339 12.67 -42.13 80.77
N GLU A 340 13.99 -42.26 80.98
CA GLU A 340 14.97 -41.66 80.05
C GLU A 340 14.99 -42.39 78.69
N ASN A 341 14.75 -43.70 78.66
CA ASN A 341 14.54 -44.47 77.43
C ASN A 341 13.27 -44.02 76.69
N LEU A 342 12.14 -43.79 77.39
CA LEU A 342 10.90 -43.30 76.82
C LEU A 342 11.08 -41.89 76.23
N LYS A 343 11.74 -41.00 76.97
CA LYS A 343 12.08 -39.62 76.59
C LYS A 343 13.00 -39.55 75.37
N THR A 344 14.04 -40.37 75.31
CA THR A 344 14.94 -40.44 74.13
C THR A 344 14.26 -41.10 72.92
N SER A 345 13.38 -42.09 73.13
CA SER A 345 12.54 -42.66 72.07
C SER A 345 11.56 -41.63 71.49
N SER A 346 10.83 -40.92 72.36
CA SER A 346 9.91 -39.84 71.98
C SER A 346 10.62 -38.74 71.19
N LYS A 347 11.81 -38.30 71.62
CA LYS A 347 12.62 -37.31 70.90
C LYS A 347 13.06 -37.81 69.50
N LYS A 348 13.42 -39.09 69.37
CA LYS A 348 13.71 -39.72 68.05
C LYS A 348 12.47 -39.74 67.17
N GLN A 349 11.31 -40.15 67.69
CA GLN A 349 10.03 -40.14 66.97
C GLN A 349 9.67 -38.73 66.49
N LEU A 350 9.76 -37.71 67.38
CA LEU A 350 9.43 -36.33 67.05
C LEU A 350 10.33 -35.77 65.93
N SER A 351 11.65 -35.97 66.01
CA SER A 351 12.58 -35.59 64.92
C SER A 351 12.37 -36.37 63.61
N THR A 352 11.77 -37.57 63.69
CA THR A 352 11.40 -38.37 62.51
C THR A 352 10.11 -37.84 61.87
N MET A 353 9.14 -37.42 62.69
CA MET A 353 7.92 -36.79 62.20
C MET A 353 8.20 -35.39 61.62
N GLU A 354 9.02 -34.58 62.28
CA GLU A 354 9.48 -33.28 61.77
C GLU A 354 10.12 -33.40 60.38
N ARG A 355 11.01 -34.39 60.17
CA ARG A 355 11.58 -34.70 58.85
C ARG A 355 10.52 -35.13 57.83
N LYS A 356 9.55 -35.97 58.22
CA LYS A 356 8.43 -36.38 57.34
C LYS A 356 7.51 -35.21 56.99
N THR A 357 7.25 -34.30 57.92
CA THR A 357 6.51 -33.06 57.66
C THR A 357 7.27 -32.21 56.64
N LEU A 358 8.59 -32.05 56.77
CA LEU A 358 9.39 -31.30 55.80
C LEU A 358 9.43 -31.96 54.41
N THR A 359 9.50 -33.29 54.30
CA THR A 359 9.43 -33.96 52.98
C THR A 359 8.04 -33.84 52.36
N LEU A 360 6.97 -34.07 53.13
CA LEU A 360 5.58 -33.90 52.66
C LEU A 360 5.26 -32.45 52.29
N GLN A 361 5.82 -31.46 53.00
CA GLN A 361 5.71 -30.03 52.66
C GLN A 361 6.37 -29.75 51.30
N ARG A 362 7.54 -30.34 51.03
CA ARG A 362 8.26 -30.21 49.76
C ARG A 362 7.50 -30.88 48.62
N GLU A 363 7.02 -32.11 48.83
CA GLU A 363 6.21 -32.88 47.87
C GLU A 363 4.87 -32.18 47.58
N PHE A 364 4.22 -31.59 48.59
CA PHE A 364 3.00 -30.81 48.39
C PHE A 364 3.25 -29.56 47.53
N GLN A 365 4.36 -28.84 47.74
CA GLN A 365 4.71 -27.71 46.88
C GLN A 365 5.02 -28.17 45.45
N GLU A 366 5.80 -29.23 45.28
CA GLU A 366 6.11 -29.82 43.98
C GLU A 366 4.84 -30.25 43.23
N LYS A 367 3.84 -30.79 43.94
CA LYS A 367 2.51 -31.10 43.36
C LYS A 367 1.61 -29.88 43.15
N ALA A 368 1.75 -28.81 43.94
CA ALA A 368 1.07 -27.55 43.68
C ALA A 368 1.59 -26.89 42.39
N ASP A 369 2.91 -26.90 42.19
CA ASP A 369 3.58 -26.37 41.00
C ASP A 369 3.24 -27.21 39.75
N GLU A 370 3.26 -28.55 39.85
CA GLU A 370 2.75 -29.46 38.81
C GLU A 370 1.28 -29.20 38.47
N LEU A 371 0.42 -28.97 39.48
CA LEU A 371 -0.99 -28.65 39.27
C LEU A 371 -1.17 -27.29 38.58
N GLU A 372 -0.34 -26.29 38.87
CA GLU A 372 -0.41 -25.02 38.16
C GLU A 372 0.05 -25.16 36.70
N VAL A 373 1.15 -25.88 36.44
CA VAL A 373 1.60 -26.21 35.08
C VAL A 373 0.52 -27.01 34.32
N THR A 374 -0.15 -27.94 35.00
CA THR A 374 -1.23 -28.75 34.40
C THR A 374 -2.49 -27.93 34.13
N ARG A 375 -2.84 -26.99 35.01
CA ARG A 375 -3.91 -26.00 34.76
C ARG A 375 -3.57 -25.09 33.59
N ARG A 376 -2.34 -24.56 33.51
CA ARG A 376 -1.88 -23.74 32.37
C ARG A 376 -1.93 -24.52 31.04
N LYS A 377 -1.65 -25.84 31.05
CA LYS A 377 -1.83 -26.72 29.88
C LYS A 377 -3.31 -26.97 29.55
N LEU A 378 -4.16 -27.22 30.55
CA LEU A 378 -5.61 -27.37 30.34
C LEU A 378 -6.22 -26.08 29.75
N ASP A 379 -5.74 -24.92 30.20
CA ASP A 379 -6.09 -23.61 29.66
C ASP A 379 -5.65 -23.43 28.19
N GLN A 380 -4.54 -24.05 27.78
CA GLN A 380 -4.07 -24.12 26.38
C GLN A 380 -4.84 -25.16 25.53
N TYR A 381 -5.76 -25.92 26.11
CA TYR A 381 -6.66 -26.84 25.41
C TYR A 381 -8.15 -26.46 25.57
N LYS A 382 -8.46 -25.25 26.03
CA LYS A 382 -9.85 -24.74 26.13
C LYS A 382 -10.52 -24.56 24.77
N ASP A 383 -9.72 -24.34 23.73
CA ASP A 383 -10.12 -24.30 22.33
C ASP A 383 -10.39 -25.69 21.74
N TYR A 384 -9.99 -26.79 22.39
CA TYR A 384 -10.15 -28.14 21.85
C TYR A 384 -11.61 -28.50 21.54
N GLU A 385 -12.59 -28.07 22.35
CA GLU A 385 -14.01 -28.28 22.03
C GLU A 385 -14.51 -27.37 20.89
N SER A 386 -13.92 -26.18 20.69
CA SER A 386 -14.19 -25.35 19.49
C SER A 386 -13.64 -26.05 18.25
N VAL A 387 -12.35 -26.37 18.24
CA VAL A 387 -11.67 -27.07 17.13
C VAL A 387 -12.31 -28.42 16.84
N LYS A 388 -12.73 -29.17 17.88
CA LYS A 388 -13.50 -30.41 17.73
C LYS A 388 -14.86 -30.14 17.10
N SER A 389 -15.63 -29.14 17.55
CA SER A 389 -16.93 -28.80 16.94
C SER A 389 -16.78 -28.32 15.49
N GLU A 390 -15.73 -27.55 15.18
CA GLU A 390 -15.38 -27.11 13.82
C GLU A 390 -14.96 -28.30 12.94
N LEU A 391 -14.20 -29.25 13.49
CA LEU A 391 -13.82 -30.50 12.81
C LEU A 391 -15.01 -31.45 12.63
N GLU A 392 -15.96 -31.48 13.57
CA GLU A 392 -17.16 -32.31 13.53
C GLU A 392 -18.19 -31.71 12.55
N VAL A 393 -18.26 -30.37 12.43
CA VAL A 393 -18.98 -29.66 11.36
C VAL A 393 -18.30 -29.84 10.00
N LEU A 394 -16.96 -29.75 9.91
CA LEU A 394 -16.22 -30.03 8.67
C LEU A 394 -16.44 -31.48 8.21
N LYS A 395 -16.35 -32.44 9.14
CA LYS A 395 -16.65 -33.85 8.88
C LYS A 395 -18.12 -34.07 8.51
N TYR A 396 -19.05 -33.33 9.12
CA TYR A 396 -20.45 -33.37 8.69
C TYR A 396 -20.58 -32.90 7.24
N ILE A 397 -20.01 -31.76 6.87
CA ILE A 397 -20.02 -31.21 5.51
C ILE A 397 -19.32 -32.13 4.49
N GLU A 398 -18.17 -32.69 4.84
CA GLU A 398 -17.36 -33.57 3.99
C GLU A 398 -18.06 -34.91 3.72
N PHE A 399 -18.73 -35.49 4.72
CA PHE A 399 -19.38 -36.80 4.59
C PHE A 399 -20.87 -36.73 4.24
N SER A 400 -21.59 -35.65 4.56
CA SER A 400 -22.98 -35.42 4.11
C SER A 400 -23.06 -35.16 2.61
N GLY A 401 -21.97 -34.66 1.99
CA GLY A 401 -21.86 -34.51 0.54
C GLY A 401 -21.56 -35.80 -0.23
N SER A 402 -21.24 -36.91 0.44
CA SER A 402 -20.63 -38.09 -0.21
C SER A 402 -21.35 -39.44 0.01
N ARG A 403 -22.50 -39.46 0.71
CA ARG A 403 -23.34 -40.67 0.86
C ARG A 403 -24.79 -40.40 0.51
N GLY A 404 -25.14 -40.61 -0.75
CA GLY A 404 -26.54 -40.82 -1.16
C GLY A 404 -26.97 -42.27 -0.93
N GLY A 405 -28.19 -42.47 -0.42
CA GLY A 405 -28.81 -43.78 -0.23
C GLY A 405 -28.83 -44.28 1.23
N ASP A 406 -30.04 -44.32 1.78
CA ASP A 406 -30.60 -45.18 2.84
C ASP A 406 -29.68 -45.66 4.00
N ALA A 407 -29.90 -45.12 5.21
CA ALA A 407 -29.97 -45.88 6.47
C ALA A 407 -30.41 -45.01 7.70
N ASP A 408 -31.58 -45.34 8.26
CA ASP A 408 -32.01 -45.25 9.67
C ASP A 408 -31.90 -43.92 10.47
N ASP A 409 -33.02 -43.18 10.52
CA ASP A 409 -33.21 -41.85 11.15
C ASP A 409 -33.22 -41.77 12.71
N ASP A 410 -32.50 -42.62 13.46
CA ASP A 410 -32.57 -42.65 14.96
C ASP A 410 -31.43 -41.88 15.68
N TRP A 411 -30.37 -41.48 14.98
CA TRP A 411 -29.19 -40.85 15.63
C TRP A 411 -29.20 -39.31 15.67
N ASP A 412 -29.89 -38.64 14.74
CA ASP A 412 -29.74 -37.19 14.54
C ASP A 412 -30.37 -36.33 15.65
N GLU A 413 -31.55 -36.70 16.19
CA GLU A 413 -32.24 -35.89 17.21
C GLU A 413 -31.41 -35.75 18.50
N ARG A 414 -30.65 -36.79 18.86
CA ARG A 414 -29.81 -36.81 20.08
C ARG A 414 -28.54 -35.98 19.95
N VAL A 415 -28.01 -35.79 18.75
CA VAL A 415 -26.84 -34.93 18.50
C VAL A 415 -27.28 -33.46 18.49
N LEU A 416 -28.36 -33.14 17.77
CA LEU A 416 -28.94 -31.79 17.74
C LEU A 416 -29.34 -31.27 19.13
N THR A 417 -29.95 -32.13 19.97
CA THR A 417 -30.35 -31.75 21.34
C THR A 417 -29.20 -31.64 22.35
N LEU A 418 -28.02 -32.20 22.05
CA LEU A 418 -26.80 -31.97 22.85
C LEU A 418 -26.07 -30.69 22.42
N ALA A 419 -25.95 -30.42 21.12
CA ALA A 419 -25.40 -29.16 20.61
C ALA A 419 -26.19 -27.95 21.17
N ASN A 420 -27.52 -28.00 21.10
CA ASN A 420 -28.41 -26.93 21.58
C ASN A 420 -28.45 -26.76 23.11
N LYS A 421 -27.74 -27.60 23.89
CA LYS A 421 -27.59 -27.43 25.36
C LYS A 421 -26.31 -26.73 25.79
N ASN A 422 -25.29 -26.67 24.94
CA ASN A 422 -24.02 -25.99 25.23
C ASN A 422 -23.96 -24.54 24.70
N LEU A 423 -24.98 -24.08 23.97
CA LEU A 423 -25.15 -22.66 23.66
C LEU A 423 -25.86 -21.96 24.84
N GLU A 424 -25.17 -21.05 25.53
CA GLU A 424 -25.71 -20.28 26.68
C GLU A 424 -26.91 -19.38 26.33
N LYS A 425 -27.23 -19.22 25.04
CA LYS A 425 -28.42 -18.54 24.51
C LYS A 425 -29.03 -19.39 23.38
N PRO A 426 -30.36 -19.59 23.32
CA PRO A 426 -31.00 -20.28 22.21
C PRO A 426 -30.65 -19.64 20.86
N LEU A 427 -30.61 -20.46 19.79
CA LEU A 427 -30.27 -20.01 18.43
C LEU A 427 -31.16 -18.83 17.96
N GLU A 428 -32.44 -18.83 18.32
CA GLU A 428 -33.38 -17.73 18.07
C GLU A 428 -32.94 -16.41 18.71
N VAL A 429 -32.44 -16.45 19.95
CA VAL A 429 -31.97 -15.25 20.67
C VAL A 429 -30.68 -14.72 20.03
N LEU A 430 -29.78 -15.60 19.60
CA LEU A 430 -28.58 -15.21 18.86
C LEU A 430 -28.91 -14.66 17.47
N LEU A 431 -29.92 -15.21 16.79
CA LEU A 431 -30.44 -14.67 15.54
C LEU A 431 -31.09 -13.29 15.74
N MET A 432 -31.89 -13.08 16.78
CA MET A 432 -32.44 -11.76 17.11
C MET A 432 -31.34 -10.74 17.49
N GLU A 433 -30.34 -11.16 18.26
CA GLU A 433 -29.21 -10.29 18.65
C GLU A 433 -28.33 -9.92 17.44
N LYS A 434 -28.12 -10.87 16.51
CA LYS A 434 -27.46 -10.63 15.22
C LYS A 434 -28.30 -9.76 14.28
N ASN A 435 -29.59 -10.03 14.13
CA ASN A 435 -30.47 -9.28 13.23
C ASN A 435 -30.63 -7.84 13.72
N ARG A 436 -30.89 -7.62 15.02
CA ARG A 436 -30.89 -6.27 15.62
C ARG A 436 -29.54 -5.56 15.49
N LYS A 437 -28.43 -6.29 15.52
CA LYS A 437 -27.11 -5.72 15.24
C LYS A 437 -26.97 -5.31 13.77
N LEU A 438 -27.44 -6.12 12.82
CA LEU A 438 -27.45 -5.79 11.39
C LEU A 438 -28.42 -4.63 11.07
N GLU A 439 -29.56 -4.52 11.75
CA GLU A 439 -30.47 -3.36 11.66
C GLU A 439 -29.80 -2.08 12.17
N ASN A 440 -29.04 -2.15 13.27
CA ASN A 440 -28.25 -1.04 13.78
C ASN A 440 -27.11 -0.66 12.81
N GLU A 441 -26.33 -1.63 12.31
CA GLU A 441 -25.26 -1.39 11.34
C GLU A 441 -25.81 -0.85 9.99
N TYR A 442 -26.99 -1.32 9.55
CA TYR A 442 -27.68 -0.80 8.37
C TYR A 442 -28.19 0.63 8.57
N THR A 443 -28.75 0.95 9.74
CA THR A 443 -29.22 2.32 10.03
C THR A 443 -28.06 3.30 10.23
N GLU A 444 -26.97 2.87 10.87
CA GLU A 444 -25.72 3.64 10.96
C GLU A 444 -25.11 3.91 9.56
N LEU A 445 -24.98 2.86 8.74
CA LEU A 445 -24.48 2.98 7.37
C LEU A 445 -25.39 3.86 6.49
N LYS A 446 -26.71 3.80 6.69
CA LYS A 446 -27.68 4.66 6.00
C LYS A 446 -27.56 6.13 6.41
N VAL A 447 -27.35 6.42 7.70
CA VAL A 447 -27.10 7.78 8.20
C VAL A 447 -25.75 8.30 7.68
N HIS A 448 -24.71 7.46 7.66
CA HIS A 448 -23.42 7.84 7.08
C HIS A 448 -23.53 8.10 5.57
N HIS A 449 -24.24 7.26 4.83
CA HIS A 449 -24.49 7.46 3.40
C HIS A 449 -25.25 8.75 3.11
N GLN A 450 -26.30 9.07 3.90
CA GLN A 450 -26.99 10.35 3.80
C GLN A 450 -26.04 11.53 4.08
N SER A 451 -25.25 11.46 5.17
CA SER A 451 -24.28 12.51 5.49
C SER A 451 -23.21 12.69 4.40
N VAL A 452 -22.83 11.64 3.67
CA VAL A 452 -21.90 11.74 2.52
C VAL A 452 -22.59 12.31 1.28
N ALA A 453 -23.87 11.98 1.05
CA ALA A 453 -24.67 12.60 -0.01
C ALA A 453 -24.92 14.10 0.24
N ASP A 454 -25.15 14.48 1.49
CA ASP A 454 -25.31 15.88 1.91
C ASP A 454 -23.98 16.66 1.73
N GLN A 455 -22.84 16.06 2.09
CA GLN A 455 -21.51 16.64 1.85
C GLN A 455 -21.18 16.75 0.36
N LEU A 456 -21.50 15.74 -0.45
CA LEU A 456 -21.34 15.80 -1.90
C LEU A 456 -22.17 16.95 -2.50
N THR A 457 -23.38 17.17 -1.96
CA THR A 457 -24.28 18.24 -2.37
C THR A 457 -23.75 19.63 -1.96
N ASP A 458 -23.17 19.80 -0.77
CA ASP A 458 -22.47 21.05 -0.38
C ASP A 458 -21.28 21.33 -1.31
N ILE A 459 -20.45 20.31 -1.57
CA ILE A 459 -19.27 20.43 -2.45
C ILE A 459 -19.69 20.82 -3.87
N GLN A 460 -20.76 20.21 -4.42
CA GLN A 460 -21.28 20.58 -5.73
C GLN A 460 -21.82 22.02 -5.75
N ASN A 461 -22.63 22.42 -4.77
CA ASN A 461 -23.13 23.79 -4.67
C ASN A 461 -21.99 24.83 -4.59
N ARG A 462 -20.91 24.51 -3.87
CA ARG A 462 -19.73 25.36 -3.74
C ARG A 462 -18.89 25.38 -5.01
N PHE A 463 -18.81 24.27 -5.75
CA PHE A 463 -18.19 24.21 -7.08
C PHE A 463 -18.95 25.06 -8.10
N ASP A 464 -20.29 24.96 -8.12
CA ASP A 464 -21.15 25.79 -8.99
C ASP A 464 -21.01 27.29 -8.67
N VAL A 465 -20.92 27.67 -7.39
CA VAL A 465 -20.68 29.05 -6.97
C VAL A 465 -19.27 29.53 -7.37
N ALA A 466 -18.24 28.70 -7.18
CA ALA A 466 -16.88 29.04 -7.60
C ALA A 466 -16.75 29.18 -9.13
N THR A 467 -17.45 28.33 -9.88
CA THR A 467 -17.51 28.40 -11.35
C THR A 467 -18.16 29.72 -11.81
N ARG A 468 -19.31 30.09 -11.23
CA ARG A 468 -19.96 31.38 -11.53
C ARG A 468 -19.11 32.59 -11.14
N GLN A 469 -18.29 32.49 -10.09
CA GLN A 469 -17.32 33.54 -9.74
C GLN A 469 -16.17 33.63 -10.75
N LEU A 470 -15.69 32.49 -11.28
CA LEU A 470 -14.68 32.45 -12.33
C LEU A 470 -15.24 33.01 -13.66
N ASP A 471 -16.48 32.68 -14.03
CA ASP A 471 -17.16 33.25 -15.19
C ASP A 471 -17.29 34.78 -15.08
N GLN A 472 -17.71 35.28 -13.91
CA GLN A 472 -17.79 36.72 -13.62
C GLN A 472 -16.42 37.40 -13.68
N GLN A 473 -15.37 36.80 -13.10
CA GLN A 473 -14.01 37.31 -13.22
C GLN A 473 -13.52 37.31 -14.66
N THR A 474 -13.84 36.28 -15.44
CA THR A 474 -13.45 36.18 -16.86
C THR A 474 -14.16 37.25 -17.70
N GLN A 475 -15.45 37.51 -17.48
CA GLN A 475 -16.18 38.59 -18.15
C GLN A 475 -15.67 40.00 -17.73
N VAL A 476 -15.30 40.18 -16.47
CA VAL A 476 -14.68 41.44 -16.00
C VAL A 476 -13.28 41.62 -16.58
N ILE A 477 -12.47 40.56 -16.69
CA ILE A 477 -11.18 40.60 -17.38
C ILE A 477 -11.36 40.93 -18.87
N GLN A 478 -12.24 40.22 -19.58
CA GLN A 478 -12.52 40.49 -20.99
C GLN A 478 -13.00 41.94 -21.21
N SER A 479 -13.91 42.46 -20.37
CA SER A 479 -14.36 43.85 -20.50
C SER A 479 -13.26 44.87 -20.18
N MET A 480 -12.35 44.57 -19.23
CA MET A 480 -11.14 45.38 -19.02
C MET A 480 -10.17 45.28 -20.20
N GLU A 481 -10.03 44.13 -20.86
CA GLU A 481 -9.21 43.97 -22.07
C GLU A 481 -9.82 44.68 -23.29
N GLU A 482 -11.14 44.65 -23.44
CA GLU A 482 -11.88 45.44 -24.44
C GLU A 482 -11.75 46.94 -24.18
N ASP A 483 -11.85 47.41 -22.93
CA ASP A 483 -11.66 48.82 -22.61
C ASP A 483 -10.18 49.26 -22.67
N ILE A 484 -9.21 48.39 -22.36
CA ILE A 484 -7.78 48.63 -22.58
C ILE A 484 -7.44 48.68 -24.07
N THR A 485 -8.02 47.80 -24.90
CA THR A 485 -7.82 47.85 -26.36
C THR A 485 -8.51 49.06 -26.99
N ARG A 486 -9.70 49.46 -26.52
CA ARG A 486 -10.33 50.75 -26.88
C ARG A 486 -9.48 51.93 -26.43
N LEU A 487 -8.90 51.92 -25.23
CA LEU A 487 -7.95 52.94 -24.76
C LEU A 487 -6.71 52.99 -25.67
N ASN A 488 -6.12 51.85 -26.01
CA ASN A 488 -4.95 51.77 -26.89
C ASN A 488 -5.27 52.29 -28.31
N GLN A 489 -6.44 51.95 -28.86
CA GLN A 489 -6.94 52.49 -30.13
C GLN A 489 -7.19 54.01 -30.05
N SER A 490 -7.76 54.51 -28.94
CA SER A 490 -7.99 55.95 -28.73
C SER A 490 -6.68 56.73 -28.57
N SER A 491 -5.66 56.15 -27.91
CA SER A 491 -4.34 56.76 -27.76
C SER A 491 -3.55 56.74 -29.07
N SER A 492 -3.67 55.66 -29.86
CA SER A 492 -3.18 55.61 -31.25
C SER A 492 -3.86 56.68 -32.11
N GLY A 493 -5.15 56.93 -31.88
CA GLY A 493 -5.92 57.99 -32.53
C GLY A 493 -5.51 59.44 -32.17
N ILE A 494 -4.67 59.64 -31.15
CA ILE A 494 -4.17 60.96 -30.73
C ILE A 494 -2.75 61.25 -31.24
N VAL A 495 -1.97 60.23 -31.62
CA VAL A 495 -0.60 60.38 -32.17
C VAL A 495 -0.52 60.14 -33.69
N GLY A 496 -1.61 59.66 -34.31
CA GLY A 496 -1.66 59.20 -35.71
C GLY A 496 -2.31 60.13 -36.74
N ALA A 497 -2.37 61.46 -36.52
CA ALA A 497 -3.12 62.39 -37.37
C ALA A 497 -2.20 63.31 -38.22
N GLY A 498 -1.57 62.76 -39.28
CA GLY A 498 -0.74 63.53 -40.20
C GLY A 498 -0.69 62.97 -41.62
N VAL A 499 -1.19 63.76 -42.58
CA VAL A 499 -1.14 63.59 -44.06
C VAL A 499 -2.11 62.57 -44.70
N SER A 500 -3.00 63.12 -45.54
CA SER A 500 -3.76 62.62 -46.71
C SER A 500 -3.28 61.34 -47.43
N ALA A 501 -4.08 60.56 -48.19
CA ALA A 501 -5.53 60.41 -48.48
C ALA A 501 -5.69 59.10 -49.35
N LEU A 502 -6.69 58.75 -50.20
CA LEU A 502 -7.90 59.35 -50.81
C LEU A 502 -8.81 58.23 -51.42
N ALA A 503 -10.13 58.47 -51.58
CA ALA A 503 -11.15 57.54 -52.14
C ALA A 503 -11.38 56.25 -51.28
N GLY A 504 -12.48 55.47 -51.33
CA GLY A 504 -13.62 55.27 -52.26
C GLY A 504 -13.68 53.76 -52.56
N ASN A 505 -14.78 52.99 -52.48
CA ASN A 505 -16.22 53.25 -52.69
C ASN A 505 -17.09 52.23 -51.87
N GLY A 506 -18.44 52.28 -51.94
CA GLY A 506 -19.36 51.27 -51.33
C GLY A 506 -19.58 49.98 -52.18
N PRO A 507 -20.66 49.16 -51.99
CA PRO A 507 -21.91 49.44 -51.24
C PRO A 507 -22.60 48.24 -50.49
N THR A 508 -23.82 48.49 -49.94
CA THR A 508 -24.91 47.54 -49.52
C THR A 508 -24.65 46.51 -48.39
N GLY A 509 -25.62 46.14 -47.52
CA GLY A 509 -26.99 46.68 -47.28
C GLY A 509 -27.94 45.64 -46.60
N GLY A 510 -28.87 46.07 -45.73
CA GLY A 510 -29.91 45.20 -45.12
C GLY A 510 -30.60 45.76 -43.87
N TYR A 511 -31.88 45.44 -43.65
CA TYR A 511 -32.73 45.92 -42.53
C TYR A 511 -33.60 44.77 -41.98
N PHE A 512 -33.96 44.76 -40.68
CA PHE A 512 -35.36 44.80 -40.21
C PHE A 512 -35.52 45.07 -38.69
N VAL A 513 -36.78 45.06 -38.20
CA VAL A 513 -37.25 45.51 -36.87
C VAL A 513 -38.18 44.46 -36.24
N GLY A 514 -38.23 44.32 -34.91
CA GLY A 514 -39.30 43.56 -34.25
C GLY A 514 -39.27 43.48 -32.71
N ALA A 515 -40.27 44.10 -32.08
CA ALA A 515 -40.82 43.71 -30.77
C ALA A 515 -42.35 43.53 -30.97
N PRO A 516 -43.04 42.65 -30.21
CA PRO A 516 -43.63 43.09 -28.93
C PRO A 516 -43.75 41.95 -27.89
N GLY A 517 -44.51 42.16 -26.81
CA GLY A 517 -44.95 41.12 -25.88
C GLY A 517 -46.33 41.42 -25.26
N SER A 518 -47.03 40.42 -24.71
CA SER A 518 -48.25 40.57 -23.90
C SER A 518 -48.64 39.27 -23.15
N ASN A 519 -49.50 39.37 -22.13
CA ASN A 519 -49.95 38.31 -21.21
C ASN A 519 -51.50 38.21 -21.24
N PRO A 520 -52.14 37.02 -21.15
CA PRO A 520 -52.77 36.54 -19.89
C PRO A 520 -52.81 34.98 -19.75
N GLY A 521 -53.29 34.35 -18.65
CA GLY A 521 -53.65 34.86 -17.31
C GLY A 521 -54.81 34.11 -16.58
N ILE A 522 -54.72 34.03 -15.24
CA ILE A 522 -55.78 33.78 -14.22
C ILE A 522 -56.31 32.34 -13.98
N SER A 523 -55.82 31.75 -12.87
CA SER A 523 -56.53 30.92 -11.85
C SER A 523 -55.53 30.51 -10.74
N GLY A 524 -55.88 30.12 -9.50
CA GLY A 524 -57.14 30.21 -8.74
C GLY A 524 -57.56 28.89 -8.07
N GLY A 525 -57.55 28.70 -6.74
CA GLY A 525 -57.09 29.55 -5.62
C GLY A 525 -57.30 28.90 -4.23
N SER A 526 -57.16 29.69 -3.14
CA SER A 526 -57.41 29.36 -1.70
C SER A 526 -56.38 28.45 -0.96
N ALA A 527 -56.05 28.65 0.33
CA ALA A 527 -56.31 29.78 1.26
C ALA A 527 -55.41 29.75 2.54
N SER A 528 -55.25 30.91 3.20
CA SER A 528 -54.66 31.17 4.56
C SER A 528 -53.17 30.84 4.77
N GLY A 529 -52.36 31.55 5.58
CA GLY A 529 -52.62 32.60 6.61
C GLY A 529 -52.31 32.03 8.01
N TYR A 530 -51.44 32.59 8.87
CA TYR A 530 -51.26 34.01 9.23
C TYR A 530 -49.99 34.29 10.09
N TRP A 531 -49.64 35.58 10.26
CA TRP A 531 -48.90 36.26 11.36
C TRP A 531 -47.43 35.88 11.74
N ASN A 532 -46.54 36.86 11.51
CA ASN A 532 -45.41 37.25 12.39
C ASN A 532 -45.96 38.26 13.46
N PRO A 533 -45.22 38.85 14.46
CA PRO A 533 -43.77 38.84 14.71
C PRO A 533 -43.30 38.73 16.19
N THR A 534 -41.98 38.70 16.44
CA THR A 534 -41.28 39.72 17.28
C THR A 534 -39.74 39.53 17.30
N SER A 535 -39.03 40.61 17.61
CA SER A 535 -37.63 40.62 18.07
C SER A 535 -37.54 41.43 19.36
N PRO A 536 -36.40 41.41 20.06
CA PRO A 536 -35.74 42.71 20.29
C PRO A 536 -34.26 42.70 19.90
N SER A 537 -33.68 43.91 19.80
CA SER A 537 -32.29 44.17 19.41
C SER A 537 -31.61 45.06 20.44
N PHE A 538 -30.31 44.85 20.70
CA PHE A 538 -29.29 45.84 21.11
C PHE A 538 -27.92 45.11 21.17
N GLY A 539 -26.79 45.68 20.77
CA GLY A 539 -26.52 46.98 20.13
C GLY A 539 -25.10 47.02 19.53
N LYS A 540 -24.77 48.07 18.75
CA LYS A 540 -23.43 48.26 18.13
C LYS A 540 -22.50 49.09 19.01
N VAL A 541 -21.21 48.76 19.02
CA VAL A 541 -20.07 49.69 19.19
C VAL A 541 -18.99 49.34 18.15
N SER A 542 -18.18 50.30 17.75
CA SER A 542 -17.09 50.15 16.76
C SER A 542 -15.85 50.90 17.24
N SER A 543 -14.66 50.31 17.08
CA SER A 543 -13.37 51.01 17.01
C SER A 543 -12.26 50.08 16.49
N SER A 544 -11.37 50.61 15.65
CA SER A 544 -10.15 49.93 15.19
C SER A 544 -9.11 49.78 16.30
N GLY A 545 -8.20 48.81 16.18
CA GLY A 545 -7.03 48.65 17.05
C GLY A 545 -6.16 47.44 16.66
N ASP A 546 -4.91 47.70 16.29
CA ASP A 546 -3.98 46.73 15.69
C ASP A 546 -3.38 45.67 16.65
N ILE A 547 -2.57 44.78 16.04
CA ILE A 547 -1.35 44.13 16.59
C ILE A 547 -1.42 42.66 17.10
N ILE A 548 -0.79 41.81 16.26
CA ILE A 548 0.03 40.61 16.56
C ILE A 548 -0.61 39.39 17.27
N GLY A 549 -0.94 38.38 16.46
CA GLY A 549 -0.09 37.18 16.35
C GLY A 549 -0.11 36.13 17.48
N GLY A 550 -0.81 35.03 17.24
CA GLY A 550 -0.68 33.78 18.01
C GLY A 550 -1.46 32.63 17.38
N VAL A 551 -0.77 31.64 16.81
CA VAL A 551 -1.41 30.43 16.25
C VAL A 551 -1.48 29.36 17.33
N ALA A 552 -2.70 29.00 17.73
CA ALA A 552 -2.99 27.80 18.51
C ALA A 552 -3.64 26.75 17.59
N LEU A 553 -3.25 25.49 17.75
CA LEU A 553 -3.78 24.34 17.00
C LEU A 553 -4.20 23.25 17.98
N ASP A 554 -5.41 22.71 17.78
CA ASP A 554 -5.96 21.64 18.61
C ASP A 554 -5.28 20.28 18.33
N PRO A 555 -4.89 19.51 19.36
CA PRO A 555 -4.29 18.20 19.19
C PRO A 555 -5.37 17.10 19.06
N ILE A 556 -5.65 16.67 17.84
CA ILE A 556 -6.44 15.45 17.58
C ILE A 556 -5.61 14.20 17.94
N LEU A 557 -6.18 13.30 18.74
CA LEU A 557 -5.55 12.03 19.16
C LEU A 557 -5.85 10.87 18.19
N PRO A 558 -4.83 10.16 17.69
CA PRO A 558 -4.98 8.81 17.15
C PRO A 558 -4.57 7.74 18.18
N ASN A 559 -5.41 6.72 18.35
CA ASN A 559 -5.25 5.60 19.28
C ASN A 559 -4.19 4.57 18.80
N THR A 560 -3.27 4.16 19.66
CA THR A 560 -2.44 2.95 19.46
C THR A 560 -2.28 2.12 20.74
N GLN A 561 -2.82 0.91 20.73
CA GLN A 561 -2.53 -0.12 21.74
C GLN A 561 -1.14 -0.73 21.54
N ARG A 562 -0.37 -0.98 22.61
CA ARG A 562 0.28 -2.28 22.85
C ARG A 562 0.95 -2.46 24.22
N THR A 563 1.09 -3.75 24.57
CA THR A 563 2.03 -4.38 25.53
C THR A 563 1.98 -3.98 27.01
N SER A 564 1.58 -4.96 27.83
CA SER A 564 1.73 -5.02 29.29
C SER A 564 3.05 -5.69 29.70
N GLY A 565 3.57 -5.39 30.91
CA GLY A 565 4.76 -6.10 31.43
C GLY A 565 5.34 -5.64 32.77
N PHE A 566 4.65 -5.95 33.90
CA PHE A 566 5.22 -6.06 35.27
C PHE A 566 5.78 -4.75 35.93
N PRO A 567 6.05 -4.68 37.26
CA PRO A 567 6.11 -5.72 38.30
C PRO A 567 5.02 -5.60 39.41
N THR A 568 5.37 -5.89 40.67
CA THR A 568 4.50 -6.56 41.67
C THR A 568 4.24 -5.82 42.99
N SER A 569 3.04 -6.06 43.55
CA SER A 569 2.67 -6.03 45.00
C SER A 569 2.58 -4.66 45.72
N PRO A 570 1.93 -4.56 46.92
CA PRO A 570 1.13 -5.57 47.65
C PRO A 570 -0.31 -5.13 48.07
N LEU A 571 -1.07 -6.09 48.60
CA LEU A 571 -2.17 -6.01 49.59
C LEU A 571 -3.06 -4.74 49.73
N LEU A 572 -4.38 -4.97 49.70
CA LEU A 572 -5.28 -4.68 50.85
C LEU A 572 -6.58 -5.52 50.77
N LYS A 573 -7.12 -5.91 51.93
CA LYS A 573 -8.42 -6.61 52.06
C LYS A 573 -9.59 -5.62 52.06
N PRO A 574 -10.81 -6.11 51.80
CA PRO A 574 -11.90 -5.83 52.74
C PRO A 574 -12.73 -7.07 53.12
N ASP A 575 -12.64 -7.49 54.39
CA ASP A 575 -13.70 -8.24 55.06
C ASP A 575 -14.58 -7.23 55.82
N SER A 576 -15.85 -7.07 55.46
CA SER A 576 -16.86 -6.46 56.36
C SER A 576 -18.28 -6.59 55.79
N LEU A 577 -19.00 -7.62 56.23
CA LEU A 577 -20.46 -7.66 56.18
C LEU A 577 -21.04 -6.95 57.42
N THR A 578 -22.12 -6.20 57.26
CA THR A 578 -23.07 -5.86 58.35
C THR A 578 -24.40 -5.39 57.71
N PRO A 579 -25.58 -5.60 58.34
CA PRO A 579 -26.76 -5.97 57.55
C PRO A 579 -28.02 -5.10 57.76
N LEU A 580 -29.04 -5.44 56.95
CA LEU A 580 -30.47 -5.39 57.26
C LEU A 580 -31.12 -4.03 57.57
N ALA A 581 -31.98 -3.58 56.63
CA ALA A 581 -33.12 -2.72 56.94
C ALA A 581 -34.29 -3.03 55.98
N THR A 582 -35.21 -3.88 56.41
CA THR A 582 -36.50 -4.11 55.72
C THR A 582 -37.59 -3.28 56.38
N PRO A 583 -38.37 -2.50 55.63
CA PRO A 583 -39.74 -2.16 55.99
C PRO A 583 -40.76 -2.84 55.07
N THR A 584 -41.96 -3.05 55.59
CA THR A 584 -43.11 -3.68 54.91
C THR A 584 -43.84 -2.72 53.95
N PRO A 585 -44.69 -3.23 53.03
CA PRO A 585 -45.28 -2.43 51.96
C PRO A 585 -46.42 -1.53 52.45
N GLY A 586 -46.44 -0.29 51.96
CA GLY A 586 -47.53 0.66 52.19
C GLY A 586 -47.35 1.93 51.35
N ASP A 587 -48.24 2.08 50.36
CA ASP A 587 -48.58 3.30 49.60
C ASP A 587 -47.48 4.36 49.34
N HIS A 588 -47.03 4.45 48.08
CA HIS A 588 -47.04 5.72 47.33
C HIS A 588 -46.98 5.47 45.82
N SER A 589 -48.07 5.79 45.12
CA SER A 589 -48.06 5.91 43.67
C SER A 589 -47.35 7.21 43.22
N ASN A 590 -46.79 7.21 42.01
CA ASN A 590 -46.08 8.35 41.36
C ASN A 590 -44.58 8.59 41.66
N SER A 591 -43.78 7.53 41.90
CA SER A 591 -42.33 7.58 41.63
C SER A 591 -41.83 6.58 40.58
N SER A 592 -42.75 5.97 39.80
CA SER A 592 -42.43 5.03 38.71
C SER A 592 -41.93 5.74 37.43
N GLY A 593 -41.01 6.68 37.59
CA GLY A 593 -40.21 7.19 36.48
C GLY A 593 -38.93 6.38 36.36
N ILE A 594 -38.54 5.98 35.15
CA ILE A 594 -37.20 5.41 34.90
C ILE A 594 -36.08 6.47 35.04
N LEU A 595 -36.47 7.76 35.08
CA LEU A 595 -35.61 8.94 35.08
C LEU A 595 -34.67 9.07 36.29
N PRO A 596 -35.04 8.81 37.57
CA PRO A 596 -34.09 8.90 38.68
C PRO A 596 -33.01 7.81 38.62
N ILE A 597 -33.38 6.62 38.15
CA ILE A 597 -32.45 5.50 37.93
C ILE A 597 -31.48 5.86 36.82
N ILE A 598 -31.97 6.26 35.64
CA ILE A 598 -31.15 6.73 34.51
C ILE A 598 -30.30 7.94 34.90
N THR A 599 -30.80 8.88 35.70
CA THR A 599 -30.03 10.02 36.21
C THR A 599 -28.88 9.54 37.09
N SER A 600 -29.15 8.66 38.06
CA SER A 600 -28.10 8.09 38.91
C SER A 600 -27.08 7.23 38.15
N GLN A 601 -27.47 6.62 37.02
CA GLN A 601 -26.57 5.89 36.13
C GLN A 601 -25.74 6.86 35.29
N ARG A 602 -26.37 7.83 34.62
CA ARG A 602 -25.74 8.92 33.87
C ARG A 602 -24.70 9.65 34.70
N ASP A 603 -25.01 9.96 35.96
CA ASP A 603 -24.12 10.72 36.82
C ASP A 603 -22.96 9.88 37.33
N ARG A 604 -23.16 8.58 37.57
CA ARG A 604 -22.06 7.61 37.80
C ARG A 604 -21.21 7.37 36.54
N PHE A 605 -21.80 7.36 35.35
CA PHE A 605 -21.06 7.30 34.09
C PHE A 605 -20.27 8.59 33.85
N ARG A 606 -20.83 9.78 34.12
CA ARG A 606 -20.13 11.07 34.05
C ARG A 606 -18.97 11.15 35.02
N GLN A 607 -19.16 10.70 36.27
CA GLN A 607 -18.07 10.62 37.24
C GLN A 607 -16.95 9.69 36.74
N ARG A 608 -17.30 8.46 36.30
CA ARG A 608 -16.31 7.53 35.74
C ARG A 608 -15.63 8.09 34.47
N ASN A 609 -16.33 8.84 33.62
CA ASN A 609 -15.72 9.47 32.45
C ASN A 609 -14.73 10.56 32.87
N SER A 610 -15.10 11.41 33.83
CA SER A 610 -14.19 12.41 34.42
C SER A 610 -12.96 11.77 35.08
N GLU A 611 -13.13 10.66 35.79
CA GLU A 611 -12.03 9.90 36.39
C GLU A 611 -11.11 9.26 35.33
N LEU A 612 -11.67 8.78 34.22
CA LEU A 612 -10.91 8.25 33.08
C LEU A 612 -10.22 9.35 32.26
N GLU A 613 -10.85 10.51 32.11
CA GLU A 613 -10.26 11.70 31.47
C GLU A 613 -9.08 12.23 32.30
N GLU A 614 -9.22 12.29 33.63
CA GLU A 614 -8.15 12.63 34.57
C GLU A 614 -6.98 11.63 34.48
N GLN A 615 -7.28 10.32 34.48
CA GLN A 615 -6.26 9.27 34.31
C GLN A 615 -5.56 9.32 32.95
N LEU A 616 -6.31 9.55 31.86
CA LEU A 616 -5.75 9.68 30.50
C LEU A 616 -4.88 10.93 30.38
N ARG A 617 -5.27 12.03 31.04
CA ARG A 617 -4.47 13.26 31.14
C ARG A 617 -3.16 13.03 31.92
N GLN A 618 -3.23 12.36 33.07
CA GLN A 618 -2.04 11.97 33.86
C GLN A 618 -1.11 11.03 33.08
N GLN A 619 -1.65 10.04 32.35
CA GLN A 619 -0.86 9.16 31.48
C GLN A 619 -0.23 9.93 30.31
N SER A 620 -0.94 10.89 29.71
CA SER A 620 -0.40 11.76 28.65
C SER A 620 0.75 12.63 29.16
N GLU A 621 0.63 13.17 30.39
CA GLU A 621 1.70 13.91 31.06
C GLU A 621 2.91 13.03 31.40
N GLN A 622 2.68 11.82 31.93
CA GLN A 622 3.75 10.83 32.15
C GLN A 622 4.46 10.43 30.85
N ILE A 623 3.73 10.22 29.76
CA ILE A 623 4.28 9.93 28.43
C ILE A 623 5.10 11.13 27.91
N SER A 624 4.65 12.36 28.15
CA SER A 624 5.41 13.58 27.84
C SER A 624 6.73 13.65 28.62
N ASN A 625 6.66 13.44 29.94
CA ASN A 625 7.83 13.48 30.81
C ASN A 625 8.85 12.37 30.48
N LEU A 626 8.40 11.13 30.25
CA LEU A 626 9.25 10.02 29.83
C LEU A 626 9.86 10.24 28.43
N ARG A 627 9.17 10.93 27.51
CA ARG A 627 9.75 11.33 26.21
C ARG A 627 10.83 12.40 26.37
N ASN A 628 10.61 13.39 27.24
CA ASN A 628 11.59 14.43 27.54
C ASN A 628 12.83 13.86 28.22
N GLU A 629 12.64 12.96 29.20
CA GLU A 629 13.71 12.23 29.88
C GLU A 629 14.50 11.35 28.91
N ASN A 630 13.83 10.56 28.07
CA ASN A 630 14.49 9.71 27.06
C ASN A 630 15.27 10.58 26.04
N SER A 631 14.72 11.72 25.61
CA SER A 631 15.44 12.69 24.77
C SER A 631 16.64 13.33 25.48
N GLN A 632 16.60 13.53 26.80
CA GLN A 632 17.74 13.99 27.58
C GLN A 632 18.80 12.88 27.73
N LEU A 633 18.41 11.68 28.12
CA LEU A 633 19.28 10.50 28.22
C LEU A 633 19.95 10.16 26.89
N GLN A 634 19.27 10.29 25.75
CA GLN A 634 19.87 10.15 24.42
C GLN A 634 20.96 11.20 24.16
N ARG A 635 20.69 12.48 24.45
CA ARG A 635 21.67 13.57 24.29
C ARG A 635 22.88 13.42 25.21
N ASP A 636 22.67 12.97 26.45
CA ASP A 636 23.75 12.79 27.41
C ASP A 636 24.54 11.48 27.16
N SER A 637 23.89 10.43 26.63
CA SER A 637 24.56 9.23 26.09
C SER A 637 25.43 9.55 24.88
N LEU A 638 24.94 10.42 23.98
CA LEU A 638 25.71 10.89 22.82
C LEU A 638 26.97 11.66 23.27
N LYS A 639 26.85 12.59 24.22
CA LYS A 639 28.00 13.30 24.83
C LYS A 639 28.99 12.36 25.54
N MET A 640 28.49 11.29 26.18
CA MET A 640 29.37 10.27 26.75
C MET A 640 30.12 9.50 25.66
N TYR A 641 29.45 9.14 24.56
CA TYR A 641 30.08 8.50 23.41
C TYR A 641 31.11 9.42 22.72
N GLU A 642 30.79 10.69 22.51
CA GLU A 642 31.73 11.74 22.09
C GLU A 642 32.98 11.75 22.97
N LYS A 643 32.79 11.86 24.29
CA LYS A 643 33.89 11.92 25.26
C LYS A 643 34.73 10.66 25.27
N VAL A 644 34.12 9.47 25.13
CA VAL A 644 34.84 8.20 24.97
C VAL A 644 35.64 8.19 23.67
N LYS A 645 35.08 8.64 22.55
CA LYS A 645 35.78 8.70 21.25
C LYS A 645 36.94 9.70 21.26
N TYR A 646 36.79 10.86 21.91
CA TYR A 646 37.87 11.83 22.16
C TYR A 646 38.96 11.31 23.11
N MET A 647 38.59 10.53 24.14
CA MET A 647 39.58 9.87 25.01
C MET A 647 40.29 8.72 24.29
N GLN A 648 39.60 8.03 23.36
CA GLN A 648 40.16 6.96 22.56
C GLN A 648 41.17 7.49 21.53
N SER A 649 40.89 8.61 20.84
CA SER A 649 41.85 9.22 19.92
C SER A 649 43.13 9.65 20.65
N TYR A 650 43.02 10.31 21.80
CA TYR A 650 44.17 10.65 22.65
C TYR A 650 44.99 9.41 23.08
N ARG A 651 44.31 8.28 23.36
CA ARG A 651 44.98 7.01 23.65
C ARG A 651 45.72 6.45 22.44
N THR A 652 45.18 6.61 21.23
CA THR A 652 45.83 6.21 19.98
C THR A 652 47.06 7.08 19.69
N ASP A 653 46.95 8.40 19.83
CA ASP A 653 48.06 9.35 19.62
C ASP A 653 49.21 9.15 20.62
N THR A 654 48.92 8.63 21.82
CA THR A 654 49.95 8.27 22.81
C THR A 654 50.68 6.96 22.44
N SER A 655 50.16 6.15 21.51
CA SER A 655 50.70 4.82 21.16
C SER A 655 51.60 4.79 19.92
N SER A 656 51.65 5.88 19.14
CA SER A 656 52.34 5.98 17.84
C SER A 656 53.67 6.73 17.89
N GLY A 657 54.16 7.12 19.08
CA GLY A 657 55.24 8.09 19.26
C GLY A 657 56.48 7.62 20.06
N SER A 658 57.10 6.49 19.71
CA SER A 658 58.44 6.14 20.21
C SER A 658 59.17 5.18 19.28
N GLY A 659 60.38 5.52 18.81
CA GLY A 659 61.00 4.76 17.71
C GLY A 659 62.46 4.99 17.35
N PHE A 660 63.28 5.76 18.08
CA PHE A 660 64.75 5.76 17.88
C PHE A 660 65.54 6.36 19.07
N GLY A 661 66.78 5.90 19.30
CA GLY A 661 67.85 6.73 19.89
C GLY A 661 68.32 6.51 21.34
N VAL A 662 69.04 5.40 21.59
CA VAL A 662 70.27 5.31 22.43
C VAL A 662 70.38 6.06 23.78
N GLY A 663 70.61 5.32 24.88
CA GLY A 663 71.75 5.62 25.78
C GLY A 663 71.55 5.72 27.31
N VAL A 664 72.30 4.89 28.05
CA VAL A 664 73.00 5.16 29.34
C VAL A 664 72.18 5.52 30.62
N GLY A 665 72.16 4.57 31.57
CA GLY A 665 72.74 4.80 32.91
C GLY A 665 71.83 5.12 34.12
N GLY A 666 71.89 4.25 35.16
CA GLY A 666 71.41 4.51 36.53
C GLY A 666 69.92 4.25 36.80
N GLY A 667 69.46 4.01 38.03
CA GLY A 667 70.21 3.80 39.29
C GLY A 667 69.45 4.24 40.56
N GLY A 668 68.66 3.36 41.18
CA GLY A 668 67.89 3.57 42.42
C GLY A 668 66.72 2.56 42.51
N HIS A 669 66.47 1.81 43.61
CA HIS A 669 66.08 2.21 44.98
C HIS A 669 64.77 3.02 45.00
N ALA A 670 63.68 2.67 45.71
CA ALA A 670 63.34 1.59 46.66
C ALA A 670 61.85 1.18 46.42
N ALA A 671 61.32 -0.03 46.64
CA ALA A 671 61.35 -0.99 47.75
C ALA A 671 60.35 -0.71 48.92
N ALA A 672 59.21 -1.45 48.87
CA ALA A 672 58.31 -1.90 49.95
C ALA A 672 57.37 -0.90 50.69
N GLY A 673 56.19 -1.42 51.12
CA GLY A 673 55.20 -0.73 51.99
C GLY A 673 53.75 -0.70 51.45
N SER A 674 53.17 -1.81 50.98
CA SER A 674 52.41 -2.78 51.82
C SER A 674 51.12 -2.23 52.45
N ALA A 675 49.99 -2.34 51.72
CA ALA A 675 48.63 -2.47 52.29
C ALA A 675 47.66 -3.06 51.25
N ALA A 676 47.01 -4.16 51.60
CA ALA A 676 45.95 -4.85 50.86
C ALA A 676 44.99 -5.47 51.92
N PRO A 677 43.81 -6.07 51.61
CA PRO A 677 43.31 -6.48 50.28
C PRO A 677 41.79 -6.24 50.02
N SER A 678 41.32 -6.83 48.92
CA SER A 678 39.93 -7.29 48.64
C SER A 678 38.86 -6.31 48.16
N ALA A 679 37.86 -6.73 47.36
CA ALA A 679 37.78 -7.84 46.39
C ALA A 679 36.45 -7.77 45.59
N MET A 680 36.50 -7.73 44.25
CA MET A 680 35.40 -8.08 43.34
C MET A 680 35.99 -8.24 41.92
N VAL A 681 36.58 -9.38 41.55
CA VAL A 681 35.91 -10.63 41.11
C VAL A 681 35.04 -10.37 39.87
N ASP A 682 35.69 -10.52 38.71
CA ASP A 682 35.08 -10.53 37.37
C ASP A 682 34.77 -11.99 36.96
N TYR A 683 33.73 -12.21 36.15
CA TYR A 683 33.07 -13.53 36.03
C TYR A 683 32.72 -13.95 34.59
N THR A 684 33.72 -14.07 33.71
CA THR A 684 33.59 -14.82 32.45
C THR A 684 34.57 -15.99 32.39
N SER A 685 34.05 -17.22 32.49
CA SER A 685 34.82 -18.47 32.58
C SER A 685 35.12 -19.07 31.19
N PRO A 686 36.25 -19.77 30.96
CA PRO A 686 36.74 -20.06 29.61
C PRO A 686 36.42 -21.47 29.09
N PHE A 687 36.10 -21.59 27.79
CA PHE A 687 36.26 -22.83 27.03
C PHE A 687 36.59 -22.52 25.55
N ARG A 688 37.86 -22.66 25.17
CA ARG A 688 38.29 -22.79 23.77
C ARG A 688 39.53 -23.66 23.68
N SER A 689 39.34 -24.97 23.75
CA SER A 689 40.39 -25.93 23.37
C SER A 689 40.62 -25.85 21.86
N GLY A 690 41.88 -25.95 21.43
CA GLY A 690 42.24 -25.97 20.01
C GLY A 690 42.50 -27.40 19.53
N ILE A 691 42.20 -27.64 18.25
CA ILE A 691 42.90 -28.65 17.45
C ILE A 691 43.62 -27.91 16.33
N VAL A 692 44.84 -28.34 16.05
CA VAL A 692 45.73 -27.82 15.02
C VAL A 692 45.85 -28.89 13.96
N ASP A 693 45.83 -28.51 12.67
CA ASP A 693 46.59 -29.29 11.70
C ASP A 693 47.21 -28.45 10.59
N ARG A 694 48.27 -29.03 10.03
CA ARG A 694 49.03 -28.61 8.84
C ARG A 694 48.34 -29.15 7.58
N SER A 695 48.65 -28.74 6.34
CA SER A 695 49.51 -27.69 5.78
C SER A 695 49.21 -27.57 4.29
N GLY A 696 49.39 -26.39 3.67
CA GLY A 696 49.36 -26.26 2.22
C GLY A 696 49.80 -24.87 1.77
N ALA A 697 50.81 -24.79 0.91
CA ALA A 697 51.29 -23.54 0.34
C ALA A 697 50.87 -23.42 -1.13
N GLY A 698 50.42 -22.24 -1.55
CA GLY A 698 50.04 -21.94 -2.93
C GLY A 698 49.63 -20.47 -3.05
N GLY A 699 50.49 -19.65 -3.65
CA GLY A 699 50.20 -18.22 -3.86
C GLY A 699 49.33 -17.99 -5.09
N GLY A 700 48.46 -16.99 -5.03
CA GLY A 700 47.62 -16.56 -6.15
C GLY A 700 47.00 -15.21 -5.88
N SER A 701 47.60 -14.14 -6.41
CA SER A 701 47.07 -12.79 -6.30
C SER A 701 45.89 -12.59 -7.25
N ASN A 702 44.74 -12.17 -6.73
CA ASN A 702 43.88 -11.27 -7.49
C ASN A 702 43.02 -10.38 -6.59
N GLN A 703 42.94 -9.10 -6.95
CA GLN A 703 42.31 -8.05 -6.15
C GLN A 703 40.93 -7.74 -6.71
N TYR A 704 39.88 -8.38 -6.18
CA TYR A 704 38.50 -8.02 -6.49
C TYR A 704 37.86 -7.24 -5.35
N LYS A 705 37.35 -6.06 -5.71
CA LYS A 705 36.69 -5.12 -4.81
C LYS A 705 35.30 -5.66 -4.46
N LYS A 706 35.04 -5.86 -3.16
CA LYS A 706 33.75 -6.33 -2.63
C LYS A 706 32.89 -5.12 -2.27
N ASP A 707 31.98 -4.75 -3.16
CA ASP A 707 30.91 -3.80 -2.84
C ASP A 707 29.78 -4.63 -2.17
N ASP A 708 29.74 -4.61 -0.83
CA ASP A 708 28.74 -5.34 -0.05
C ASP A 708 27.37 -4.65 -0.07
N GLY A 709 26.31 -5.44 -0.21
CA GLY A 709 24.92 -4.99 -0.15
C GLY A 709 24.19 -5.55 1.07
N ASP A 710 23.25 -4.78 1.62
CA ASP A 710 22.62 -5.07 2.92
C ASP A 710 21.84 -6.40 2.97
N ASP A 711 22.39 -7.37 3.70
CA ASP A 711 21.62 -8.47 4.27
C ASP A 711 20.96 -8.00 5.57
N MET A 712 19.63 -7.89 5.60
CA MET A 712 18.88 -7.71 6.85
C MET A 712 18.87 -9.00 7.69
N GLN A 713 20.02 -9.32 8.28
CA GLN A 713 20.09 -10.15 9.47
C GLN A 713 19.56 -9.34 10.67
N MET A 714 18.76 -9.98 11.52
CA MET A 714 18.22 -9.37 12.73
C MET A 714 19.28 -9.35 13.85
N GLN A 715 20.38 -8.63 13.60
CA GLN A 715 21.48 -8.51 14.56
C GLN A 715 21.01 -7.74 15.79
N SER A 716 21.36 -8.24 16.97
CA SER A 716 21.20 -7.52 18.23
C SER A 716 22.18 -6.36 18.28
N LEU A 717 21.81 -5.23 17.67
CA LEU A 717 22.59 -3.99 17.68
C LEU A 717 23.00 -3.63 19.10
N ASP A 718 24.30 -3.77 19.39
CA ASP A 718 24.91 -3.29 20.61
C ASP A 718 24.50 -1.81 20.83
N PRO A 719 24.07 -1.38 22.03
CA PRO A 719 23.64 0.00 22.25
C PRO A 719 24.69 1.03 21.79
N THR A 720 25.97 0.67 21.90
CA THR A 720 27.12 1.48 21.46
C THR A 720 27.09 1.80 19.97
N ASP A 721 26.69 0.87 19.09
CA ASP A 721 26.64 1.09 17.64
C ASP A 721 25.48 1.98 17.20
N ARG A 722 24.38 2.02 17.96
CA ARG A 722 23.31 3.00 17.74
C ARG A 722 23.78 4.42 18.03
N TYR A 723 24.55 4.63 19.11
CA TYR A 723 25.13 5.94 19.42
C TYR A 723 26.30 6.30 18.51
N ARG A 724 27.09 5.32 18.00
CA ARG A 724 28.06 5.52 16.91
C ARG A 724 27.42 6.15 15.69
N ASN A 725 26.35 5.52 15.17
CA ASN A 725 25.72 5.97 13.93
C ASN A 725 25.06 7.34 14.11
N MET A 726 24.40 7.60 15.26
CA MET A 726 23.86 8.93 15.58
C MET A 726 24.96 10.01 15.66
N TYR A 727 26.13 9.70 16.24
CA TYR A 727 27.25 10.63 16.28
C TYR A 727 27.79 10.90 14.87
N GLU A 728 27.97 9.87 14.06
CA GLU A 728 28.55 9.99 12.72
C GLU A 728 27.59 10.68 11.72
N GLU A 729 26.26 10.49 11.86
CA GLU A 729 25.24 11.33 11.19
C GLU A 729 25.35 12.80 11.63
N SER A 730 25.47 13.05 12.93
CA SER A 730 25.50 14.42 13.48
C SER A 730 26.77 15.21 13.12
N MET A 731 27.88 14.51 12.84
CA MET A 731 29.19 15.08 12.54
C MET A 731 29.45 15.25 11.03
N ASN A 732 28.57 14.74 10.16
CA ASN A 732 28.70 14.86 8.71
C ASN A 732 28.20 16.25 8.23
N PRO A 733 29.08 17.16 7.74
CA PRO A 733 28.67 18.50 7.32
C PRO A 733 27.75 18.51 6.10
N PHE A 734 27.79 17.46 5.26
CA PHE A 734 26.92 17.33 4.09
C PHE A 734 25.50 16.89 4.49
N GLU A 735 25.33 16.06 5.52
CA GLU A 735 24.03 15.69 6.08
C GLU A 735 23.30 16.93 6.61
N ALA A 736 24.00 17.72 7.44
CA ALA A 736 23.48 18.96 8.00
C ALA A 736 23.13 20.00 6.90
N PHE A 737 23.91 20.05 5.82
CA PHE A 737 23.59 20.87 4.65
C PHE A 737 22.36 20.34 3.90
N HIS A 738 22.28 19.04 3.61
CA HIS A 738 21.16 18.44 2.88
C HIS A 738 19.83 18.56 3.65
N LYS A 739 19.84 18.38 4.97
CA LYS A 739 18.69 18.57 5.87
C LYS A 739 18.20 20.03 5.89
N LYS A 740 19.13 20.99 5.77
CA LYS A 740 18.85 22.44 5.69
C LYS A 740 18.37 22.86 4.30
N GLU A 741 18.88 22.24 3.25
CA GLU A 741 18.46 22.38 1.85
C GLU A 741 17.05 21.81 1.63
N GLU A 742 16.74 20.62 2.17
CA GLU A 742 15.40 20.04 2.17
C GLU A 742 14.41 20.92 2.94
N SER A 743 14.80 21.42 4.13
CA SER A 743 13.97 22.34 4.91
C SER A 743 13.66 23.64 4.16
N ARG A 744 14.60 24.15 3.36
CA ARG A 744 14.37 25.30 2.47
C ARG A 744 13.39 24.96 1.35
N ARG A 745 13.58 23.84 0.66
CA ARG A 745 12.71 23.37 -0.43
C ARG A 745 11.28 23.11 0.05
N PHE A 746 11.14 22.48 1.22
CA PHE A 746 9.85 22.29 1.88
C PHE A 746 9.19 23.63 2.23
N ASN A 747 9.94 24.60 2.77
CA ASN A 747 9.37 25.91 3.07
C ASN A 747 8.97 26.71 1.82
N SER A 748 9.69 26.59 0.70
CA SER A 748 9.38 27.27 -0.57
C SER A 748 8.20 26.68 -1.35
N MET A 749 7.66 25.53 -0.96
CA MET A 749 6.51 24.90 -1.63
C MET A 749 5.17 25.57 -1.30
N THR A 750 4.20 25.50 -2.20
CA THR A 750 2.84 26.02 -2.00
C THR A 750 2.12 25.23 -0.90
N SER A 751 1.09 25.80 -0.26
CA SER A 751 0.30 25.07 0.76
C SER A 751 -0.36 23.80 0.20
N ALA A 752 -0.76 23.81 -1.07
CA ALA A 752 -1.26 22.63 -1.77
C ALA A 752 -0.17 21.56 -1.96
N ASP A 753 1.01 21.95 -2.44
CA ASP A 753 2.18 21.05 -2.58
C ASP A 753 2.59 20.44 -1.25
N LYS A 754 2.58 21.24 -0.17
CA LYS A 754 2.85 20.78 1.20
C LYS A 754 1.82 19.75 1.66
N ALA A 755 0.53 19.97 1.40
CA ALA A 755 -0.52 19.00 1.69
C ALA A 755 -0.36 17.72 0.88
N MET A 756 -0.12 17.82 -0.44
CA MET A 756 0.10 16.68 -1.33
C MET A 756 1.35 15.88 -0.94
N LEU A 757 2.46 16.55 -0.61
CA LEU A 757 3.70 15.91 -0.19
C LEU A 757 3.57 15.27 1.20
N THR A 758 2.75 15.85 2.10
CA THR A 758 2.42 15.25 3.40
C THR A 758 1.52 14.02 3.24
N MET A 759 0.48 14.07 2.40
CA MET A 759 -0.34 12.91 2.04
C MET A 759 0.51 11.83 1.37
N SER A 760 1.37 12.18 0.41
CA SER A 760 2.29 11.27 -0.27
C SER A 760 3.23 10.60 0.73
N ARG A 761 3.86 11.36 1.64
CA ARG A 761 4.69 10.81 2.73
C ARG A 761 3.87 9.90 3.66
N MET A 762 2.64 10.26 4.03
CA MET A 762 1.77 9.40 4.85
C MET A 762 1.44 8.07 4.16
N VAL A 763 1.07 8.11 2.87
CA VAL A 763 0.76 6.93 2.06
C VAL A 763 1.99 6.05 1.83
N LEU A 764 3.19 6.63 1.68
CA LEU A 764 4.44 5.91 1.39
C LEU A 764 5.21 5.42 2.63
N THR A 765 5.04 6.05 3.79
CA THR A 765 5.71 5.63 5.04
C THR A 765 5.02 4.45 5.72
N ASN A 766 3.69 4.37 5.66
CA ASN A 766 2.98 3.22 6.22
C ASN A 766 2.92 2.06 5.21
N LYS A 767 3.41 0.88 5.64
CA LYS A 767 3.37 -0.35 4.83
C LYS A 767 1.93 -0.79 4.49
N TRP A 768 0.97 -0.54 5.37
CA TRP A 768 -0.44 -0.90 5.13
C TRP A 768 -1.09 -0.05 4.04
N THR A 769 -0.83 1.26 4.00
CA THR A 769 -1.39 2.14 2.93
C THR A 769 -0.80 1.81 1.57
N ARG A 770 0.48 1.40 1.51
CA ARG A 770 1.09 0.88 0.29
C ARG A 770 0.43 -0.41 -0.20
N SER A 771 0.23 -1.40 0.67
CA SER A 771 -0.48 -2.63 0.31
C SER A 771 -1.93 -2.38 -0.10
N MET A 772 -2.65 -1.48 0.60
CA MET A 772 -4.02 -1.10 0.24
C MET A 772 -4.11 -0.39 -1.12
N LEU A 773 -3.17 0.51 -1.44
CA LEU A 773 -3.14 1.19 -2.73
C LEU A 773 -2.85 0.21 -3.88
N VAL A 774 -1.92 -0.74 -3.68
CA VAL A 774 -1.68 -1.82 -4.66
C VAL A 774 -2.94 -2.68 -4.84
N ALA A 775 -3.55 -3.15 -3.75
CA ALA A 775 -4.78 -3.94 -3.80
C ALA A 775 -5.94 -3.19 -4.49
N TYR A 776 -6.08 -1.89 -4.25
CA TYR A 776 -7.06 -1.03 -4.91
C TYR A 776 -6.80 -0.95 -6.43
N THR A 777 -5.56 -0.72 -6.86
CA THR A 777 -5.23 -0.69 -8.30
C THR A 777 -5.43 -2.05 -8.98
N MET A 778 -5.08 -3.16 -8.32
CA MET A 778 -5.34 -4.50 -8.84
C MET A 778 -6.84 -4.79 -8.92
N GLY A 779 -7.62 -4.40 -7.91
CA GLY A 779 -9.09 -4.52 -7.92
C GLY A 779 -9.74 -3.72 -9.03
N LEU A 780 -9.26 -2.50 -9.32
CA LEU A 780 -9.74 -1.67 -10.42
C LEU A 780 -9.40 -2.29 -11.78
N HIS A 781 -8.19 -2.85 -11.96
CA HIS A 781 -7.85 -3.62 -13.16
C HIS A 781 -8.69 -4.90 -13.31
N PHE A 782 -9.00 -5.60 -12.22
CA PHE A 782 -9.85 -6.79 -12.23
C PHE A 782 -11.31 -6.44 -12.60
N LEU A 783 -11.82 -5.32 -12.09
CA LEU A 783 -13.14 -4.78 -12.45
C LEU A 783 -13.19 -4.39 -13.94
N MET A 784 -12.16 -3.70 -14.45
CA MET A 784 -12.05 -3.39 -15.89
C MET A 784 -11.98 -4.66 -16.75
N MET A 785 -11.22 -5.69 -16.34
CA MET A 785 -11.15 -6.98 -17.02
C MET A 785 -12.54 -7.65 -17.09
N ILE A 786 -13.28 -7.67 -15.98
CA ILE A 786 -14.65 -8.20 -15.92
C ILE A 786 -15.59 -7.38 -16.82
N MET A 787 -15.47 -6.05 -16.83
CA MET A 787 -16.35 -5.18 -17.62
C MET A 787 -16.10 -5.33 -19.12
N LEU A 788 -14.84 -5.48 -19.53
CA LEU A 788 -14.46 -5.80 -20.91
C LEU A 788 -14.91 -7.20 -21.32
N TYR A 789 -14.68 -8.22 -20.47
CA TYR A 789 -15.14 -9.59 -20.72
C TYR A 789 -16.67 -9.68 -20.86
N LYS A 790 -17.42 -8.91 -20.06
CA LYS A 790 -18.88 -8.85 -20.19
C LYS A 790 -19.35 -8.03 -21.39
N MET A 791 -18.57 -7.08 -21.91
CA MET A 791 -18.86 -6.46 -23.20
C MET A 791 -18.59 -7.43 -24.35
N SER A 792 -17.43 -8.10 -24.41
CA SER A 792 -17.14 -9.07 -25.48
C SER A 792 -18.14 -10.23 -25.52
N ALA A 793 -18.54 -10.76 -24.36
CA ALA A 793 -19.56 -11.80 -24.28
C ALA A 793 -20.98 -11.33 -24.67
N TRP A 794 -21.25 -10.02 -24.67
CA TRP A 794 -22.50 -9.44 -25.21
C TRP A 794 -22.39 -9.09 -26.71
N GLU A 795 -21.18 -8.81 -27.20
CA GLU A 795 -20.89 -8.65 -28.62
C GLU A 795 -21.10 -9.98 -29.38
N GLU A 796 -20.58 -11.07 -28.83
CA GLU A 796 -20.63 -12.41 -29.46
C GLU A 796 -22.07 -12.93 -29.60
N CYS A 797 -22.88 -12.84 -28.53
CA CYS A 797 -24.32 -13.18 -28.58
C CYS A 797 -25.16 -12.26 -29.49
N ARG A 798 -24.59 -11.20 -30.08
CA ARG A 798 -25.28 -10.36 -31.06
C ARG A 798 -25.14 -10.88 -32.49
N HIS A 799 -24.12 -11.68 -32.79
CA HIS A 799 -23.81 -12.08 -34.17
C HIS A 799 -24.63 -13.29 -34.64
N ASP A 800 -25.05 -14.17 -33.72
CA ASP A 800 -25.75 -15.43 -34.02
C ASP A 800 -27.22 -15.28 -34.49
N HIS A 801 -27.76 -14.06 -34.55
CA HIS A 801 -29.19 -13.82 -34.81
C HIS A 801 -29.57 -13.34 -36.22
N GLU A 802 -28.61 -13.10 -37.12
CA GLU A 802 -28.88 -12.84 -38.54
C GLU A 802 -28.73 -14.11 -39.39
N THR A 803 -29.75 -14.98 -39.34
CA THR A 803 -29.83 -16.14 -40.24
C THR A 803 -30.14 -15.70 -41.67
N PRO A 804 -29.29 -16.03 -42.68
CA PRO A 804 -29.64 -15.79 -44.07
C PRO A 804 -30.79 -16.71 -44.49
N ASN A 805 -31.71 -16.20 -45.31
CA ASN A 805 -32.78 -16.99 -45.91
C ASN A 805 -32.88 -16.68 -47.42
N ASP A 806 -33.17 -17.71 -48.20
CA ASP A 806 -32.89 -17.77 -49.64
C ASP A 806 -34.01 -17.21 -50.55
N ALA A 807 -33.63 -17.09 -51.82
CA ALA A 807 -34.48 -17.12 -53.04
C ALA A 807 -35.14 -15.83 -53.58
N ASN A 808 -34.46 -15.22 -54.58
CA ASN A 808 -34.85 -15.15 -56.02
C ASN A 808 -36.20 -14.49 -56.46
N PRO A 809 -36.42 -14.07 -57.73
CA PRO A 809 -35.52 -13.61 -58.82
C PRO A 809 -35.91 -12.20 -59.40
N MET A 810 -35.26 -11.80 -60.51
CA MET A 810 -35.64 -10.80 -61.54
C MET A 810 -35.25 -9.31 -61.39
N LEU A 811 -34.27 -8.89 -62.21
CA LEU A 811 -34.36 -7.98 -63.39
C LEU A 811 -35.50 -6.92 -63.49
N PRO A 812 -35.31 -5.77 -64.21
CA PRO A 812 -34.08 -5.20 -64.81
C PRO A 812 -33.91 -3.64 -64.72
N SER A 813 -32.75 -3.15 -65.22
CA SER A 813 -32.51 -1.93 -66.05
C SER A 813 -32.94 -0.50 -65.62
N ASP A 814 -32.02 0.44 -65.92
CA ASP A 814 -32.17 1.90 -66.15
C ASP A 814 -32.66 2.76 -64.95
N ASP A 815 -32.09 3.94 -64.62
CA ASP A 815 -31.12 4.85 -65.28
C ASP A 815 -29.80 5.07 -64.48
#